data_AF-A0A5P8FJG9-F1
#
_entry.id   AF-A0A5P8FJG9-F1
#
_cell.length_a   1.000
_cell.length_b   1.000
_cell.length_c   1.000
_cell.angle_alpha   90.00
_cell.angle_beta   90.00
_cell.angle_gamma   90.00
#
_symmetry.space_group_name_H-M   'P 1'
#
loop_
_entity.id
_entity.type
_entity.pdbx_description
1 polymer ?
#
loop_
_entity_poly.entity_id
_entity_poly.type
_entity_poly.pdbx_seq_one_letter_code
_entity_poly.pdbx_strand_id
1 'polypeptide(L)'
;MPRRSLRAAGPAMISPRTLPALLLAAVLLVPMAAPTSAAPPGRAPATEAAVVVPTQWQISGSGFGHGVGMSQYGAKHLADEGWSARQILAHYYAGTTYDAVPDTQQVAVSLEQSVAQSRLVGRATASGGGTLTLTAGSRTVSAPGGATVVVTRSGSSVVASCSSCSWAPLTGSRITVTTWAARTDLEVSGSLYRYGRLVLTPSAGSGVHAVLWVRLHDEYLDQIREVPWSWPSSALQAQAAAARAYAMRKISGGLRPECACHVTDTVADQVFHPVPTGGELAAWPRWQAAVRATGSSSTGYVPRYGGQVVEALYSSSNGGWSLDGGEVFGAARPYLRSRYDPASLGAENPYRSWTRTISQSSLAAAFGLPDVVRLDLSDRATGHAVATARATSSGGTTATLTGVALRQALGLPSTALRRADARTSGAGAPGLAVAIARSVPTSATSVVLASQYEQDALHALVAQPLAGTLDAPLLLTGRRGLGSATTAELDRRGSRVRTAYVVGGPTTVEDGVLRALRSRGLVVVRLGGSDVDSVAAAVLQQISARRTVRAVAVTTTTGRSAGAAFSGTARRLREPVVVAGSTQLPWRTRAAVGRAGVTSAHLLGGIAHVSEAVEDSLTGAGLSTVRLPGDDDAEVAGRVGEHFVRSVGGTEVVLAPAGSARVLHRAVAGGLGEVVLVGAAPLPGATAAALQRAPSWTRVRAVGTTQEVPTAWLWAARES
;
A
#
# COMPACT_ATOMS: atom_id res chain seq x y z
N MET A 1 -61.14 -5.89 -2.47
CA MET A 1 -61.87 -6.96 -1.76
C MET A 1 -60.86 -8.00 -1.27
N PRO A 2 -61.00 -8.65 -0.09
CA PRO A 2 -61.64 -8.21 1.15
C PRO A 2 -60.82 -8.47 2.44
N ARG A 3 -61.07 -7.61 3.47
CA ARG A 3 -61.32 -7.88 4.92
C ARG A 3 -60.25 -8.62 5.77
N ARG A 4 -60.01 -8.36 7.07
CA ARG A 4 -60.69 -7.67 8.21
C ARG A 4 -59.65 -7.60 9.38
N SER A 5 -59.41 -6.46 10.07
CA SER A 5 -59.96 -6.02 11.40
C SER A 5 -59.49 -6.87 12.61
N LEU A 6 -59.00 -6.42 13.78
CA LEU A 6 -59.23 -5.28 14.70
C LEU A 6 -58.06 -5.25 15.76
N ARG A 7 -57.50 -4.09 16.18
CA ARG A 7 -57.75 -3.28 17.43
C ARG A 7 -57.65 -4.08 18.76
N ALA A 8 -57.14 -3.58 19.90
CA ALA A 8 -56.54 -2.31 20.32
C ALA A 8 -55.94 -2.42 21.76
N ALA A 9 -55.01 -1.50 22.07
CA ALA A 9 -54.72 -0.74 23.33
C ALA A 9 -54.59 -1.40 24.73
N GLY A 10 -53.52 -1.00 25.47
CA GLY A 10 -53.23 -1.26 26.91
C GLY A 10 -53.96 -0.32 27.90
N PRO A 11 -53.37 0.19 29.01
CA PRO A 11 -52.17 -0.18 29.80
C PRO A 11 -52.38 -0.18 31.37
N ALA A 12 -51.27 -0.37 32.11
CA ALA A 12 -50.91 0.19 33.44
C ALA A 12 -51.30 -0.47 34.81
N MET A 13 -50.24 -0.81 35.56
CA MET A 13 -49.87 -0.42 36.96
C MET A 13 -50.48 -1.06 38.26
N ILE A 14 -49.54 -1.32 39.20
CA ILE A 14 -49.56 -1.35 40.69
C ILE A 14 -49.69 -2.72 41.44
N SER A 15 -48.56 -3.12 42.09
CA SER A 15 -48.26 -3.67 43.48
C SER A 15 -49.37 -4.30 44.38
N PRO A 16 -49.14 -4.92 45.58
CA PRO A 16 -47.90 -5.11 46.39
C PRO A 16 -47.76 -6.45 47.24
N ARG A 17 -46.70 -6.54 48.08
CA ARG A 17 -46.56 -7.23 49.43
C ARG A 17 -46.45 -8.79 49.46
N THR A 18 -45.73 -9.52 50.33
CA THR A 18 -45.41 -9.50 51.81
C THR A 18 -44.32 -10.59 52.12
N LEU A 19 -43.22 -10.37 52.89
CA LEU A 19 -42.89 -10.72 54.33
C LEU A 19 -42.58 -12.22 54.67
N PRO A 20 -41.97 -12.63 55.84
CA PRO A 20 -40.73 -12.19 56.54
C PRO A 20 -39.94 -13.31 57.35
N ALA A 21 -38.89 -12.87 58.08
CA ALA A 21 -38.35 -13.39 59.39
C ALA A 21 -37.44 -14.65 59.41
N LEU A 22 -36.55 -14.93 60.38
CA LEU A 22 -36.36 -14.58 61.80
C LEU A 22 -34.90 -14.99 62.21
N LEU A 23 -34.05 -14.11 62.78
CA LEU A 23 -33.56 -14.06 64.18
C LEU A 23 -32.78 -15.29 64.73
N LEU A 24 -31.50 -15.09 65.12
CA LEU A 24 -31.01 -15.41 66.48
C LEU A 24 -29.64 -14.76 66.75
N ALA A 25 -29.52 -14.12 67.92
CA ALA A 25 -28.30 -13.54 68.47
C ALA A 25 -27.89 -14.32 69.72
N ALA A 26 -26.59 -14.48 69.96
CA ALA A 26 -26.02 -14.84 71.26
C ALA A 26 -24.70 -14.08 71.50
N VAL A 27 -24.60 -13.55 72.71
CA VAL A 27 -23.63 -12.60 73.29
C VAL A 27 -22.51 -13.43 73.97
N LEU A 28 -21.21 -13.12 73.96
CA LEU A 28 -20.50 -12.25 74.93
C LEU A 28 -18.96 -12.34 74.75
N LEU A 29 -18.31 -11.27 75.22
CA LEU A 29 -16.91 -11.09 75.68
C LEU A 29 -15.87 -10.48 74.71
N VAL A 30 -15.52 -9.25 75.06
CA VAL A 30 -14.47 -8.36 74.55
C VAL A 30 -13.10 -8.77 75.11
N PRO A 31 -12.02 -8.64 74.32
CA PRO A 31 -10.95 -7.73 74.74
C PRO A 31 -10.60 -6.74 73.61
N MET A 32 -10.38 -5.48 73.98
CA MET A 32 -9.91 -4.43 73.08
C MET A 32 -8.55 -4.82 72.48
N ALA A 33 -8.50 -4.91 71.15
CA ALA A 33 -7.29 -4.87 70.35
C ALA A 33 -7.40 -3.73 69.33
N ALA A 34 -6.29 -3.04 69.10
CA ALA A 34 -6.15 -1.83 68.30
C ALA A 34 -6.81 -1.89 66.90
N PRO A 35 -7.24 -0.76 66.30
CA PRO A 35 -7.87 -0.76 64.99
C PRO A 35 -6.84 -1.16 63.92
N THR A 36 -6.89 -2.42 63.48
CA THR A 36 -6.28 -2.84 62.23
C THR A 36 -7.10 -2.25 61.08
N SER A 37 -6.47 -1.35 60.34
CA SER A 37 -6.88 -0.86 59.01
C SER A 37 -7.55 -1.95 58.18
N ALA A 38 -8.85 -1.80 57.93
CA ALA A 38 -9.55 -2.59 56.93
C ALA A 38 -8.99 -2.21 55.55
N ALA A 39 -8.40 -3.19 54.87
CA ALA A 39 -8.01 -3.05 53.47
C ALA A 39 -9.24 -2.62 52.63
N PRO A 40 -9.10 -1.65 51.71
CA PRO A 40 -10.20 -1.27 50.85
C PRO A 40 -10.62 -2.45 49.97
N PRO A 41 -11.91 -2.56 49.59
CA PRO A 41 -12.38 -3.63 48.72
C PRO A 41 -11.56 -3.65 47.43
N GLY A 42 -11.03 -4.83 47.11
CA GLY A 42 -10.21 -5.07 45.94
C GLY A 42 -10.86 -4.49 44.68
N ARG A 43 -10.15 -3.58 44.03
CA ARG A 43 -10.53 -3.00 42.76
C ARG A 43 -10.67 -4.14 41.75
N ALA A 44 -11.88 -4.32 41.21
CA ALA A 44 -12.10 -5.22 40.08
C ALA A 44 -11.06 -4.91 38.98
N PRO A 45 -10.44 -5.93 38.36
CA PRO A 45 -9.45 -5.69 37.31
C PRO A 45 -10.09 -4.83 36.23
N ALA A 46 -9.34 -3.81 35.77
CA ALA A 46 -9.79 -2.94 34.70
C ALA A 46 -10.16 -3.81 33.50
N THR A 47 -11.42 -3.77 33.08
CA THR A 47 -11.86 -4.37 31.82
C THR A 47 -11.06 -3.73 30.70
N GLU A 48 -10.11 -4.48 30.17
CA GLU A 48 -9.30 -4.14 29.01
C GLU A 48 -10.25 -3.76 27.87
N ALA A 49 -10.04 -2.61 27.24
CA ALA A 49 -10.91 -2.13 26.19
C ALA A 49 -10.97 -3.17 25.07
N ALA A 50 -12.18 -3.65 24.74
CA ALA A 50 -12.35 -4.69 23.74
C ALA A 50 -11.71 -4.28 22.40
N VAL A 51 -10.80 -5.11 21.90
CA VAL A 51 -10.13 -4.89 20.61
C VAL A 51 -11.18 -4.91 19.50
N VAL A 52 -11.33 -3.79 18.78
CA VAL A 52 -12.29 -3.68 17.68
C VAL A 52 -11.76 -4.44 16.47
N VAL A 53 -12.46 -5.51 16.08
CA VAL A 53 -12.14 -6.30 14.88
C VAL A 53 -12.80 -5.67 13.65
N PRO A 54 -12.04 -5.27 12.61
CA PRO A 54 -12.61 -4.73 11.38
C PRO A 54 -13.45 -5.78 10.64
N THR A 55 -14.58 -5.38 10.05
CA THR A 55 -15.41 -6.27 9.23
C THR A 55 -14.89 -6.44 7.80
N GLN A 56 -14.13 -5.45 7.31
CA GLN A 56 -13.51 -5.45 5.99
C GLN A 56 -12.27 -4.54 5.95
N TRP A 57 -11.44 -4.76 4.94
CA TRP A 57 -10.21 -4.03 4.67
C TRP A 57 -10.24 -3.48 3.24
N GLN A 58 -9.88 -2.21 3.07
CA GLN A 58 -9.60 -1.65 1.74
C GLN A 58 -8.09 -1.76 1.48
N ILE A 59 -7.73 -2.49 0.43
CA ILE A 59 -6.35 -2.62 -0.04
C ILE A 59 -6.26 -1.95 -1.40
N SER A 60 -5.35 -0.99 -1.52
CA SER A 60 -5.08 -0.31 -2.78
C SER A 60 -3.70 -0.65 -3.29
N GLY A 61 -3.48 -0.53 -4.59
CA GLY A 61 -2.21 -0.82 -5.23
C GLY A 61 -2.12 -0.24 -6.64
N SER A 62 -1.08 -0.62 -7.35
CA SER A 62 -0.86 -0.36 -8.78
C SER A 62 -0.24 -1.60 -9.42
N GLY A 63 -0.20 -1.68 -10.74
CA GLY A 63 0.36 -2.81 -11.46
C GLY A 63 -0.57 -4.02 -11.51
N PHE A 64 -0.21 -4.96 -12.39
CA PHE A 64 -0.89 -6.23 -12.58
C PHE A 64 0.10 -7.29 -13.05
N GLY A 65 0.16 -8.41 -12.32
CA GLY A 65 1.13 -9.48 -12.54
C GLY A 65 2.29 -9.44 -11.55
N HIS A 66 3.41 -10.07 -11.91
CA HIS A 66 4.55 -10.25 -11.02
C HIS A 66 5.52 -9.06 -11.01
N GLY A 67 5.39 -8.10 -11.92
CA GLY A 67 6.16 -6.85 -11.91
C GLY A 67 7.65 -6.98 -12.25
N VAL A 68 8.11 -8.11 -12.79
CA VAL A 68 9.54 -8.33 -13.12
C VAL A 68 9.76 -8.20 -14.62
N GLY A 69 10.80 -7.48 -15.02
CA GLY A 69 11.15 -7.27 -16.41
C GLY A 69 10.21 -6.30 -17.12
N MET A 70 9.85 -6.60 -18.37
CA MET A 70 9.14 -5.63 -19.22
C MET A 70 7.68 -5.44 -18.80
N SER A 71 7.27 -4.19 -18.54
CA SER A 71 5.85 -3.84 -18.44
C SER A 71 5.26 -3.75 -19.84
N GLN A 72 4.19 -4.50 -20.11
CA GLN A 72 3.47 -4.42 -21.39
C GLN A 72 2.84 -3.03 -21.59
N TYR A 73 2.12 -2.51 -20.59
CA TYR A 73 1.58 -1.15 -20.64
C TYR A 73 2.66 -0.07 -20.68
N GLY A 74 3.76 -0.25 -19.94
CA GLY A 74 4.89 0.67 -20.00
C GLY A 74 5.57 0.66 -21.37
N ALA A 75 5.74 -0.52 -22.01
CA ALA A 75 6.25 -0.64 -23.36
C ALA A 75 5.32 0.03 -24.39
N LYS A 76 3.99 -0.11 -24.25
CA LYS A 76 3.01 0.62 -25.06
C LYS A 76 3.21 2.13 -24.93
N HIS A 77 3.30 2.64 -23.70
CA HIS A 77 3.46 4.07 -23.45
C HIS A 77 4.77 4.61 -24.02
N LEU A 78 5.90 3.93 -23.80
CA LEU A 78 7.18 4.32 -24.39
C LEU A 78 7.15 4.28 -25.94
N ALA A 79 6.43 3.31 -26.51
CA ALA A 79 6.22 3.26 -27.96
C ALA A 79 5.38 4.43 -28.48
N ASP A 80 4.34 4.84 -27.74
CA ASP A 80 3.56 6.05 -28.04
C ASP A 80 4.44 7.33 -27.96
N GLU A 81 5.46 7.34 -27.10
CA GLU A 81 6.49 8.39 -27.03
C GLU A 81 7.59 8.26 -28.13
N GLY A 82 7.46 7.30 -29.04
CA GLY A 82 8.37 7.13 -30.18
C GLY A 82 9.59 6.26 -29.90
N TRP A 83 9.64 5.54 -28.78
CA TRP A 83 10.75 4.62 -28.51
C TRP A 83 10.73 3.42 -29.45
N SER A 84 11.90 3.02 -29.93
CA SER A 84 12.11 1.79 -30.68
C SER A 84 12.05 0.55 -29.78
N ALA A 85 11.79 -0.62 -30.36
CA ALA A 85 11.78 -1.90 -29.64
C ALA A 85 13.10 -2.16 -28.90
N ARG A 86 14.24 -1.81 -29.52
CA ARG A 86 15.57 -1.92 -28.90
C ARG A 86 15.70 -1.05 -27.65
N GLN A 87 15.23 0.20 -27.69
CA GLN A 87 15.28 1.10 -26.53
C GLN A 87 14.36 0.60 -25.40
N ILE A 88 13.16 0.14 -25.75
CA ILE A 88 12.20 -0.45 -24.79
C ILE A 88 12.83 -1.66 -24.10
N LEU A 89 13.38 -2.62 -24.84
CA LEU A 89 13.99 -3.81 -24.26
C LEU A 89 15.22 -3.48 -23.41
N ALA A 90 16.08 -2.57 -23.86
CA ALA A 90 17.24 -2.14 -23.09
C ALA A 90 16.86 -1.42 -21.78
N HIS A 91 15.73 -0.72 -21.75
CA HIS A 91 15.19 -0.10 -20.55
C HIS A 91 14.81 -1.14 -19.48
N TYR A 92 14.09 -2.18 -19.88
CA TYR A 92 13.58 -3.21 -18.95
C TYR A 92 14.58 -4.33 -18.64
N TYR A 93 15.46 -4.66 -19.58
CA TYR A 93 16.49 -5.69 -19.44
C TYR A 93 17.87 -5.03 -19.40
N ALA A 94 18.23 -4.53 -18.21
CA ALA A 94 19.40 -3.69 -18.03
C ALA A 94 20.70 -4.38 -18.45
N GLY A 95 21.57 -3.64 -19.15
CA GLY A 95 22.88 -4.14 -19.57
C GLY A 95 22.82 -5.24 -20.63
N THR A 96 21.67 -5.41 -21.31
CA THR A 96 21.56 -6.36 -22.42
C THR A 96 21.91 -5.73 -23.77
N THR A 97 22.39 -6.56 -24.69
CA THR A 97 22.47 -6.28 -26.11
C THR A 97 21.19 -6.74 -26.81
N TYR A 98 20.99 -6.31 -28.05
CA TYR A 98 19.84 -6.70 -28.88
C TYR A 98 20.35 -7.26 -30.20
N ASP A 99 20.50 -8.58 -30.25
CA ASP A 99 21.27 -9.24 -31.31
C ASP A 99 20.42 -10.29 -32.02
N ALA A 100 20.64 -10.45 -33.32
CA ALA A 100 20.08 -11.55 -34.09
C ALA A 100 20.77 -12.87 -33.71
N VAL A 101 19.97 -13.91 -33.45
CA VAL A 101 20.44 -15.27 -33.14
C VAL A 101 19.66 -16.29 -33.97
N PRO A 102 20.21 -17.49 -34.24
CA PRO A 102 19.45 -18.55 -34.87
C PRO A 102 18.21 -18.94 -34.02
N ASP A 103 17.03 -18.85 -34.63
CA ASP A 103 15.73 -19.17 -34.00
C ASP A 103 14.97 -20.28 -34.77
N THR A 104 15.70 -21.22 -35.36
CA THR A 104 15.19 -22.34 -36.16
C THR A 104 14.67 -23.51 -35.31
N GLN A 105 14.68 -23.41 -33.99
CA GLN A 105 14.23 -24.47 -33.08
C GLN A 105 12.71 -24.69 -33.17
N GLN A 106 12.27 -25.88 -32.73
CA GLN A 106 10.86 -26.16 -32.49
C GLN A 106 10.48 -25.96 -31.02
N VAL A 107 9.30 -25.42 -30.79
CA VAL A 107 8.68 -25.23 -29.48
C VAL A 107 7.60 -26.29 -29.30
N ALA A 108 7.57 -26.93 -28.14
CA ALA A 108 6.57 -27.91 -27.76
C ALA A 108 5.58 -27.22 -26.81
N VAL A 109 4.40 -26.91 -27.32
CA VAL A 109 3.35 -26.15 -26.62
C VAL A 109 2.30 -27.14 -26.10
N SER A 110 2.11 -27.19 -24.79
CA SER A 110 1.03 -27.99 -24.20
C SER A 110 -0.31 -27.35 -24.49
N LEU A 111 -1.18 -28.06 -25.22
CA LEU A 111 -2.57 -27.64 -25.48
C LEU A 111 -3.55 -28.30 -24.49
N GLU A 112 -3.31 -29.56 -24.15
CA GLU A 112 -4.14 -30.31 -23.19
C GLU A 112 -3.24 -31.08 -22.22
N GLN A 113 -3.48 -30.93 -20.91
CA GLN A 113 -2.70 -31.58 -19.87
C GLN A 113 -3.51 -32.64 -19.14
N SER A 114 -3.08 -33.90 -19.27
CA SER A 114 -3.68 -35.06 -18.60
C SER A 114 -5.21 -35.13 -18.70
N VAL A 115 -5.76 -34.81 -19.88
CA VAL A 115 -7.20 -34.89 -20.16
C VAL A 115 -7.63 -36.34 -20.33
N ALA A 116 -8.88 -36.66 -20.00
CA ALA A 116 -9.40 -38.03 -20.12
C ALA A 116 -9.38 -38.53 -21.57
N GLN A 117 -9.67 -37.65 -22.53
CA GLN A 117 -9.61 -37.90 -23.96
C GLN A 117 -9.29 -36.61 -24.72
N SER A 118 -8.62 -36.74 -25.86
CA SER A 118 -8.41 -35.64 -26.82
C SER A 118 -9.22 -35.90 -28.08
N ARG A 119 -9.89 -34.87 -28.61
CA ARG A 119 -10.71 -34.97 -29.83
C ARG A 119 -10.07 -34.19 -30.96
N LEU A 120 -9.79 -34.87 -32.06
CA LEU A 120 -9.10 -34.29 -33.22
C LEU A 120 -10.00 -34.31 -34.46
N VAL A 121 -10.03 -33.22 -35.21
CA VAL A 121 -10.72 -33.13 -36.50
C VAL A 121 -9.87 -32.35 -37.48
N GLY A 122 -9.68 -32.87 -38.69
CA GLY A 122 -9.03 -32.11 -39.76
C GLY A 122 -10.05 -31.27 -40.53
N ARG A 123 -9.82 -29.96 -40.61
CA ARG A 123 -10.69 -29.00 -41.29
C ARG A 123 -10.03 -28.51 -42.57
N ALA A 124 -10.70 -28.72 -43.70
CA ALA A 124 -10.21 -28.24 -44.99
C ALA A 124 -10.29 -26.71 -45.04
N THR A 125 -9.19 -26.07 -45.43
CA THR A 125 -9.13 -24.62 -45.71
C THR A 125 -9.09 -24.34 -47.22
N ALA A 126 -8.84 -25.37 -48.03
CA ALA A 126 -8.89 -25.36 -49.48
C ALA A 126 -9.26 -26.75 -50.03
N SER A 127 -9.58 -26.82 -51.33
CA SER A 127 -9.90 -28.08 -52.00
C SER A 127 -8.76 -29.11 -51.87
N GLY A 128 -9.13 -30.36 -51.56
CA GLY A 128 -8.20 -31.45 -51.27
C GLY A 128 -7.54 -31.38 -49.88
N GLY A 129 -8.02 -30.52 -48.99
CA GLY A 129 -7.59 -30.43 -47.59
C GLY A 129 -8.46 -31.24 -46.62
N GLY A 130 -8.13 -31.17 -45.33
CA GLY A 130 -8.88 -31.77 -44.23
C GLY A 130 -8.34 -33.11 -43.72
N THR A 131 -7.53 -33.82 -44.49
CA THR A 131 -7.00 -35.13 -44.07
C THR A 131 -6.00 -35.00 -42.92
N LEU A 132 -6.17 -35.81 -41.87
CA LEU A 132 -5.19 -36.00 -40.81
C LEU A 132 -4.37 -37.26 -41.06
N THR A 133 -3.04 -37.17 -40.94
CA THR A 133 -2.16 -38.34 -40.96
C THR A 133 -1.69 -38.64 -39.54
N LEU A 134 -1.94 -39.85 -39.04
CA LEU A 134 -1.59 -40.29 -37.69
C LEU A 134 -0.55 -41.40 -37.76
N THR A 135 0.52 -41.28 -36.97
CA THR A 135 1.62 -42.25 -36.94
C THR A 135 1.93 -42.70 -35.52
N ALA A 136 2.05 -44.02 -35.31
CA ALA A 136 2.49 -44.65 -34.07
C ALA A 136 3.52 -45.74 -34.38
N GLY A 137 4.78 -45.55 -33.95
CA GLY A 137 5.88 -46.42 -34.36
C GLY A 137 6.02 -46.45 -35.89
N SER A 138 5.98 -47.64 -36.49
CA SER A 138 6.02 -47.83 -37.95
C SER A 138 4.66 -47.79 -38.65
N ARG A 139 3.56 -47.67 -37.89
CA ARG A 139 2.19 -47.68 -38.45
C ARG A 139 1.72 -46.26 -38.71
N THR A 140 1.26 -46.00 -39.93
CA THR A 140 0.62 -44.75 -40.35
C THR A 140 -0.79 -45.03 -40.86
N VAL A 141 -1.75 -44.20 -40.45
CA VAL A 141 -3.15 -44.24 -40.90
C VAL A 141 -3.62 -42.82 -41.24
N SER A 142 -4.63 -42.71 -42.10
CA SER A 142 -5.20 -41.42 -42.51
C SER A 142 -6.67 -41.33 -42.10
N ALA A 143 -7.06 -40.23 -41.48
CA ALA A 143 -8.45 -39.90 -41.20
C ALA A 143 -8.92 -38.84 -42.21
N PRO A 144 -10.05 -39.06 -42.91
CA PRO A 144 -10.55 -38.09 -43.88
C PRO A 144 -10.99 -36.78 -43.20
N GLY A 145 -11.05 -35.69 -43.96
CA GLY A 145 -11.52 -34.40 -43.46
C GLY A 145 -12.91 -34.47 -42.83
N GLY A 146 -13.08 -33.81 -41.69
CA GLY A 146 -14.32 -33.86 -40.90
C GLY A 146 -14.51 -35.10 -40.03
N ALA A 147 -13.73 -36.18 -40.23
CA ALA A 147 -13.76 -37.33 -39.33
C ALA A 147 -13.25 -36.94 -37.94
N THR A 148 -13.93 -37.44 -36.90
CA THR A 148 -13.50 -37.27 -35.51
C THR A 148 -12.60 -38.42 -35.10
N VAL A 149 -11.36 -38.11 -34.76
CA VAL A 149 -10.46 -39.04 -34.08
C VAL A 149 -10.51 -38.77 -32.58
N VAL A 150 -10.72 -39.82 -31.79
CA VAL A 150 -10.66 -39.75 -30.33
C VAL A 150 -9.41 -40.46 -29.85
N VAL A 151 -8.63 -39.79 -29.00
CA VAL A 151 -7.41 -40.35 -28.42
C VAL A 151 -7.57 -40.49 -26.91
N THR A 152 -7.41 -41.70 -26.40
CA THR A 152 -7.47 -42.02 -24.98
C THR A 152 -6.17 -42.68 -24.51
N ARG A 153 -5.97 -42.73 -23.20
CA ARG A 153 -4.85 -43.45 -22.60
C ARG A 153 -5.19 -44.94 -22.45
N SER A 154 -4.21 -45.81 -22.71
CA SER A 154 -4.26 -47.23 -22.36
C SER A 154 -2.91 -47.67 -21.78
N GLY A 155 -2.85 -47.84 -20.45
CA GLY A 155 -1.60 -48.20 -19.75
C GLY A 155 -0.48 -47.18 -19.98
N SER A 156 0.64 -47.63 -20.55
CA SER A 156 1.79 -46.80 -20.95
C SER A 156 1.73 -46.32 -22.40
N SER A 157 0.55 -46.40 -23.03
CA SER A 157 0.31 -46.03 -24.42
C SER A 157 -0.88 -45.08 -24.56
N VAL A 158 -1.03 -44.49 -25.73
CA VAL A 158 -2.23 -43.83 -26.21
C VAL A 158 -2.86 -44.61 -27.36
N VAL A 159 -4.18 -44.55 -27.47
CA VAL A 159 -4.97 -45.25 -28.48
C VAL A 159 -5.81 -44.23 -29.23
N ALA A 160 -5.61 -44.12 -30.54
CA ALA A 160 -6.46 -43.34 -31.43
C ALA A 160 -7.51 -44.24 -32.09
N SER A 161 -8.78 -43.83 -32.06
CA SER A 161 -9.89 -44.48 -32.71
C SER A 161 -10.70 -43.49 -33.56
N CYS A 162 -11.31 -43.98 -34.63
CA CYS A 162 -12.15 -43.19 -35.52
C CYS A 162 -13.29 -44.08 -36.02
N SER A 163 -14.53 -43.77 -35.62
CA SER A 163 -15.71 -44.58 -35.93
C SER A 163 -16.07 -44.57 -37.42
N SER A 164 -15.70 -43.52 -38.15
CA SER A 164 -15.95 -43.36 -39.58
C SER A 164 -14.76 -43.79 -40.46
N CYS A 165 -13.71 -44.37 -39.87
CA CYS A 165 -12.50 -44.76 -40.58
C CYS A 165 -12.42 -46.28 -40.78
N SER A 166 -11.74 -46.72 -41.83
CA SER A 166 -11.59 -48.15 -42.18
C SER A 166 -10.43 -48.87 -41.46
N TRP A 167 -9.59 -48.14 -40.73
CA TRP A 167 -8.43 -48.69 -40.02
C TRP A 167 -8.77 -49.08 -38.58
N ALA A 168 -8.16 -50.15 -38.08
CA ALA A 168 -8.26 -50.57 -36.68
C ALA A 168 -7.53 -49.60 -35.73
N PRO A 169 -7.95 -49.46 -34.45
CA PRO A 169 -7.37 -48.51 -33.50
C PRO A 169 -5.84 -48.49 -33.49
N LEU A 170 -5.27 -47.29 -33.61
CA LEU A 170 -3.84 -47.07 -33.65
C LEU A 170 -3.32 -46.90 -32.22
N THR A 171 -2.44 -47.79 -31.77
CA THR A 171 -1.89 -47.77 -30.39
C THR A 171 -0.38 -47.56 -30.42
N GLY A 172 0.15 -46.76 -29.50
CA GLY A 172 1.59 -46.64 -29.28
C GLY A 172 1.94 -45.78 -28.07
N SER A 173 3.21 -45.78 -27.65
CA SER A 173 3.72 -44.91 -26.57
C SER A 173 3.63 -43.42 -26.92
N ARG A 174 3.52 -43.10 -28.22
CA ARG A 174 3.31 -41.77 -28.79
C ARG A 174 2.52 -41.90 -30.08
N ILE A 175 1.56 -41.00 -30.28
CA ILE A 175 0.90 -40.79 -31.59
C ILE A 175 1.27 -39.40 -32.09
N THR A 176 1.76 -39.31 -33.32
CA THR A 176 2.05 -38.04 -34.00
C THR A 176 1.01 -37.80 -35.07
N VAL A 177 0.43 -36.60 -35.08
CA VAL A 177 -0.56 -36.14 -36.05
C VAL A 177 0.04 -35.01 -36.87
N THR A 178 0.05 -35.17 -38.19
CA THR A 178 0.51 -34.17 -39.14
C THR A 178 -0.59 -33.81 -40.12
N THR A 179 -0.59 -32.57 -40.58
CA THR A 179 -1.53 -32.04 -41.57
C THR A 179 -0.79 -31.44 -42.77
N TRP A 180 -1.50 -31.24 -43.87
CA TRP A 180 -1.02 -30.38 -44.95
C TRP A 180 -1.36 -28.93 -44.61
N ALA A 181 -0.47 -28.26 -43.87
CA ALA A 181 -0.71 -26.95 -43.26
C ALA A 181 -1.27 -25.86 -44.22
N ALA A 182 -0.94 -25.94 -45.52
CA ALA A 182 -1.47 -25.00 -46.52
C ALA A 182 -2.96 -25.21 -46.88
N ARG A 183 -3.54 -26.38 -46.55
CA ARG A 183 -4.91 -26.76 -46.93
C ARG A 183 -5.73 -27.34 -45.77
N THR A 184 -5.13 -27.53 -44.60
CA THR A 184 -5.76 -28.23 -43.46
C THR A 184 -5.40 -27.55 -42.15
N ASP A 185 -6.42 -27.08 -41.43
CA ASP A 185 -6.30 -26.71 -40.02
C ASP A 185 -6.62 -27.94 -39.15
N LEU A 186 -5.84 -28.15 -38.10
CA LEU A 186 -6.06 -29.18 -37.08
C LEU A 186 -6.96 -28.61 -35.98
N GLU A 187 -8.15 -29.16 -35.83
CA GLU A 187 -8.99 -28.90 -34.67
C GLU A 187 -8.61 -29.84 -33.52
N VAL A 188 -8.28 -29.28 -32.36
CA VAL A 188 -8.09 -30.00 -31.09
C VAL A 188 -9.15 -29.50 -30.11
N SER A 189 -10.10 -30.37 -29.76
CA SER A 189 -11.17 -30.07 -28.80
C SER A 189 -11.91 -28.74 -29.06
N GLY A 190 -12.17 -28.43 -30.34
CA GLY A 190 -12.86 -27.22 -30.80
C GLY A 190 -11.95 -26.05 -31.19
N SER A 191 -10.65 -26.14 -30.94
CA SER A 191 -9.67 -25.09 -31.23
C SER A 191 -8.86 -25.38 -32.51
N LEU A 192 -8.79 -24.42 -33.45
CA LEU A 192 -8.16 -24.61 -34.76
C LEU A 192 -6.69 -24.15 -34.80
N TYR A 193 -5.78 -25.07 -35.11
CA TYR A 193 -4.34 -24.81 -35.26
C TYR A 193 -3.90 -25.05 -36.70
N ARG A 194 -3.29 -24.04 -37.32
CA ARG A 194 -2.89 -24.09 -38.74
C ARG A 194 -1.59 -24.84 -38.99
N TYR A 195 -0.66 -24.78 -38.04
CA TYR A 195 0.71 -25.21 -38.23
C TYR A 195 1.16 -26.25 -37.21
N GLY A 196 2.31 -26.87 -37.49
CA GLY A 196 2.99 -27.79 -36.59
C GLY A 196 2.52 -29.25 -36.71
N ARG A 197 3.06 -30.08 -35.82
CA ARG A 197 2.63 -31.47 -35.61
C ARG A 197 2.14 -31.64 -34.19
N LEU A 198 1.01 -32.32 -34.01
CA LEU A 198 0.50 -32.64 -32.68
C LEU A 198 1.10 -33.97 -32.22
N VAL A 199 1.55 -34.02 -30.97
CA VAL A 199 2.12 -35.21 -30.34
C VAL A 199 1.28 -35.55 -29.12
N LEU A 200 0.70 -36.75 -29.13
CA LEU A 200 -0.09 -37.28 -28.02
C LEU A 200 0.70 -38.34 -27.26
N THR A 201 0.74 -38.21 -25.94
CA THR A 201 1.47 -39.12 -25.04
C THR A 201 0.66 -39.41 -23.78
N PRO A 202 0.85 -40.56 -23.12
CA PRO A 202 0.20 -40.84 -21.85
C PRO A 202 0.77 -39.90 -20.76
N SER A 203 -0.09 -39.36 -19.88
CA SER A 203 0.37 -38.60 -18.71
C SER A 203 0.97 -39.47 -17.60
N ALA A 204 1.43 -38.90 -16.49
CA ALA A 204 1.74 -39.71 -15.30
C ALA A 204 0.47 -40.27 -14.63
N GLY A 205 -0.65 -39.55 -14.74
CA GLY A 205 -1.97 -39.93 -14.22
C GLY A 205 -2.75 -40.89 -15.13
N SER A 206 -4.06 -40.74 -15.24
CA SER A 206 -4.92 -41.55 -16.13
C SER A 206 -5.24 -40.90 -17.48
N GLY A 207 -4.64 -39.75 -17.77
CA GLY A 207 -4.97 -38.93 -18.94
C GLY A 207 -3.98 -39.00 -20.10
N VAL A 208 -4.22 -38.12 -21.07
CA VAL A 208 -3.44 -37.88 -22.29
C VAL A 208 -2.91 -36.45 -22.25
N HIS A 209 -1.66 -36.25 -22.68
CA HIS A 209 -1.14 -34.94 -23.04
C HIS A 209 -1.25 -34.73 -24.55
N ALA A 210 -1.73 -33.57 -24.98
CA ALA A 210 -1.71 -33.13 -26.38
C ALA A 210 -0.75 -31.93 -26.51
N VAL A 211 0.38 -32.15 -27.19
CA VAL A 211 1.47 -31.18 -27.29
C VAL A 211 1.73 -30.82 -28.74
N LEU A 212 1.57 -29.55 -29.10
CA LEU A 212 1.78 -29.05 -30.45
C LEU A 212 3.24 -28.62 -30.63
N TRP A 213 3.91 -29.21 -31.62
CA TRP A 213 5.27 -28.87 -32.00
C TRP A 213 5.26 -27.93 -33.20
N VAL A 214 5.71 -26.69 -32.99
CA VAL A 214 5.71 -25.60 -33.98
C VAL A 214 7.10 -24.97 -34.11
N ARG A 215 7.43 -24.42 -35.27
CA ARG A 215 8.65 -23.61 -35.46
C ARG A 215 8.56 -22.32 -34.64
N LEU A 216 9.66 -21.96 -34.00
CA LEU A 216 9.71 -20.76 -33.17
C LEU A 216 9.44 -19.48 -33.97
N HIS A 217 10.16 -19.26 -35.07
CA HIS A 217 10.22 -17.96 -35.75
C HIS A 217 8.90 -17.47 -36.38
N ASP A 218 8.05 -18.36 -36.91
CA ASP A 218 6.87 -18.00 -37.72
C ASP A 218 5.59 -18.82 -37.44
N GLU A 219 5.65 -19.89 -36.65
CA GLU A 219 4.46 -20.68 -36.28
C GLU A 219 4.06 -20.45 -34.82
N TYR A 220 5.04 -20.42 -33.92
CA TYR A 220 4.83 -20.13 -32.50
C TYR A 220 4.60 -18.65 -32.25
N LEU A 221 5.54 -17.80 -32.68
CA LEU A 221 5.49 -16.37 -32.41
C LEU A 221 4.28 -15.69 -33.03
N ASP A 222 3.84 -16.13 -34.21
CA ASP A 222 2.66 -15.60 -34.91
C ASP A 222 1.35 -15.78 -34.12
N GLN A 223 1.32 -16.64 -33.09
CA GLN A 223 0.12 -16.97 -32.32
C GLN A 223 0.16 -16.49 -30.86
N ILE A 224 1.19 -15.73 -30.48
CA ILE A 224 1.30 -15.15 -29.14
C ILE A 224 0.24 -14.05 -28.94
N ARG A 225 -0.53 -14.17 -27.85
CA ARG A 225 -1.67 -13.30 -27.51
C ARG A 225 -1.52 -12.66 -26.13
N GLU A 226 -0.40 -11.98 -25.96
CA GLU A 226 -0.01 -11.33 -24.70
C GLU A 226 -0.47 -9.87 -24.59
N VAL A 227 -0.55 -9.19 -25.73
CA VAL A 227 -0.94 -7.79 -25.83
C VAL A 227 -1.90 -7.60 -27.01
N PRO A 228 -2.82 -6.61 -26.97
CA PRO A 228 -3.64 -6.29 -28.11
C PRO A 228 -2.80 -5.96 -29.35
N TRP A 229 -3.04 -6.67 -30.45
CA TRP A 229 -2.32 -6.48 -31.72
C TRP A 229 -2.61 -5.13 -32.41
N SER A 230 -3.53 -4.32 -31.87
CA SER A 230 -3.78 -2.95 -32.28
C SER A 230 -2.76 -1.94 -31.73
N TRP A 231 -1.92 -2.35 -30.78
CA TRP A 231 -0.92 -1.48 -30.15
C TRP A 231 0.14 -0.96 -31.13
N PRO A 232 0.91 0.08 -30.73
CA PRO A 232 1.99 0.63 -31.55
C PRO A 232 3.00 -0.43 -31.99
N SER A 233 3.54 -0.27 -33.20
CA SER A 233 4.40 -1.28 -33.83
C SER A 233 5.66 -1.59 -33.02
N SER A 234 6.31 -0.59 -32.41
CA SER A 234 7.51 -0.82 -31.61
C SER A 234 7.23 -1.57 -30.30
N ALA A 235 6.03 -1.40 -29.71
CA ALA A 235 5.60 -2.21 -28.56
C ALA A 235 5.36 -3.67 -28.97
N LEU A 236 4.71 -3.91 -30.13
CA LEU A 236 4.52 -5.26 -30.66
C LEU A 236 5.86 -5.94 -30.98
N GLN A 237 6.82 -5.20 -31.55
CA GLN A 237 8.17 -5.70 -31.84
C GLN A 237 8.92 -6.04 -30.55
N ALA A 238 8.86 -5.17 -29.52
CA ALA A 238 9.46 -5.46 -28.22
C ALA A 238 8.85 -6.73 -27.59
N GLN A 239 7.53 -6.86 -27.63
CA GLN A 239 6.83 -8.06 -27.16
C GLN A 239 7.25 -9.32 -27.94
N ALA A 240 7.34 -9.26 -29.27
CA ALA A 240 7.76 -10.40 -30.09
C ALA A 240 9.19 -10.85 -29.78
N ALA A 241 10.12 -9.92 -29.63
CA ALA A 241 11.51 -10.24 -29.29
C ALA A 241 11.66 -10.76 -27.85
N ALA A 242 10.92 -10.21 -26.88
CA ALA A 242 10.88 -10.74 -25.52
C ALA A 242 10.28 -12.15 -25.48
N ALA A 243 9.17 -12.37 -26.21
CA ALA A 243 8.53 -13.67 -26.32
C ALA A 243 9.45 -14.72 -26.97
N ARG A 244 10.20 -14.35 -28.00
CA ARG A 244 11.21 -15.20 -28.64
C ARG A 244 12.29 -15.61 -27.64
N ALA A 245 12.86 -14.65 -26.92
CA ALA A 245 13.90 -14.93 -25.92
C ALA A 245 13.39 -15.86 -24.79
N TYR A 246 12.17 -15.61 -24.30
CA TYR A 246 11.52 -16.46 -23.30
C TYR A 246 11.37 -17.92 -23.80
N ALA A 247 10.82 -18.11 -24.99
CA ALA A 247 10.65 -19.43 -25.58
C ALA A 247 11.99 -20.15 -25.81
N MET A 248 13.02 -19.45 -26.30
CA MET A 248 14.37 -20.01 -26.46
C MET A 248 14.96 -20.49 -25.13
N ARG A 249 14.73 -19.75 -24.04
CA ARG A 249 15.15 -20.17 -22.70
C ARG A 249 14.42 -21.42 -22.23
N LYS A 250 13.11 -21.51 -22.47
CA LYS A 250 12.32 -22.70 -22.13
C LYS A 250 12.76 -23.93 -22.93
N ILE A 251 13.05 -23.78 -24.22
CA ILE A 251 13.62 -24.85 -25.06
C ILE A 251 14.97 -25.30 -24.51
N SER A 252 15.85 -24.37 -24.12
CA SER A 252 17.16 -24.71 -23.56
C SER A 252 17.11 -25.47 -22.23
N GLY A 253 15.98 -25.37 -21.51
CA GLY A 253 15.71 -26.14 -20.29
C GLY A 253 15.22 -27.57 -20.53
N GLY A 254 14.90 -27.93 -21.77
CA GLY A 254 14.35 -29.25 -22.14
C GLY A 254 12.85 -29.37 -21.86
N LEU A 255 12.29 -30.55 -22.21
CA LEU A 255 10.87 -30.84 -21.99
C LEU A 255 10.60 -31.08 -20.51
N ARG A 256 9.58 -30.39 -19.99
CA ARG A 256 9.04 -30.59 -18.65
C ARG A 256 8.24 -31.89 -18.58
N PRO A 257 8.58 -32.85 -17.70
CA PRO A 257 7.89 -34.14 -17.63
C PRO A 257 6.38 -34.05 -17.35
N GLU A 258 5.96 -33.05 -16.55
CA GLU A 258 4.58 -32.88 -16.11
C GLU A 258 3.59 -32.53 -17.23
N CYS A 259 4.08 -31.99 -18.35
CA CYS A 259 3.27 -31.62 -19.52
C CYS A 259 3.82 -32.18 -20.85
N ALA A 260 4.98 -32.84 -20.82
CA ALA A 260 5.77 -33.21 -21.99
C ALA A 260 6.02 -32.02 -22.96
N CYS A 261 6.22 -30.82 -22.41
CA CYS A 261 6.22 -29.56 -23.16
C CYS A 261 7.37 -28.61 -22.76
N HIS A 262 7.72 -27.67 -23.63
CA HIS A 262 8.60 -26.54 -23.30
C HIS A 262 7.81 -25.43 -22.60
N VAL A 263 6.61 -25.13 -23.10
CA VAL A 263 5.74 -24.05 -22.63
C VAL A 263 4.28 -24.52 -22.57
N THR A 264 3.51 -23.97 -21.64
CA THR A 264 2.04 -24.05 -21.65
C THR A 264 1.47 -22.91 -22.48
N ASP A 265 0.25 -23.08 -22.96
CA ASP A 265 -0.47 -22.10 -23.79
C ASP A 265 -1.25 -21.05 -22.96
N THR A 266 -0.97 -20.97 -21.66
CA THR A 266 -1.66 -20.11 -20.69
C THR A 266 -0.72 -19.05 -20.11
N VAL A 267 -1.26 -18.19 -19.25
CA VAL A 267 -0.50 -17.19 -18.46
C VAL A 267 0.57 -17.79 -17.53
N ALA A 268 0.62 -19.12 -17.37
CA ALA A 268 1.71 -19.78 -16.65
C ALA A 268 3.05 -19.71 -17.40
N ASP A 269 3.03 -19.63 -18.74
CA ASP A 269 4.23 -19.39 -19.55
C ASP A 269 3.99 -18.26 -20.56
N GLN A 270 3.37 -18.54 -21.70
CA GLN A 270 3.00 -17.53 -22.69
C GLN A 270 1.65 -17.90 -23.30
N VAL A 271 0.77 -16.91 -23.41
CA VAL A 271 -0.55 -17.10 -24.00
C VAL A 271 -0.38 -17.39 -25.49
N PHE A 272 -0.58 -18.65 -25.86
CA PHE A 272 -0.53 -19.15 -27.23
C PHE A 272 -1.93 -19.63 -27.60
N HIS A 273 -2.51 -19.09 -28.65
CA HIS A 273 -3.90 -19.40 -28.97
C HIS A 273 -4.09 -19.91 -30.42
N PRO A 274 -5.26 -20.50 -30.71
CA PRO A 274 -5.60 -21.01 -32.04
C PRO A 274 -5.63 -19.89 -33.10
N VAL A 275 -5.91 -20.24 -34.36
CA VAL A 275 -6.18 -19.25 -35.42
C VAL A 275 -7.19 -18.22 -34.93
N PRO A 276 -6.88 -16.91 -35.01
CA PRO A 276 -7.75 -15.87 -34.47
C PRO A 276 -9.05 -15.75 -35.26
N THR A 277 -10.10 -15.28 -34.59
CA THR A 277 -11.41 -15.00 -35.20
C THR A 277 -11.83 -13.56 -34.89
N GLY A 278 -12.89 -13.06 -35.53
CA GLY A 278 -13.45 -11.74 -35.25
C GLY A 278 -12.45 -10.58 -35.41
N GLY A 279 -12.45 -9.64 -34.47
CA GLY A 279 -11.60 -8.45 -34.51
C GLY A 279 -10.10 -8.72 -34.41
N GLU A 280 -9.69 -9.81 -33.75
CA GLU A 280 -8.28 -10.20 -33.69
C GLU A 280 -7.75 -10.62 -35.06
N LEU A 281 -8.57 -11.28 -35.88
CA LEU A 281 -8.20 -11.70 -37.24
C LEU A 281 -7.79 -10.49 -38.11
N ALA A 282 -8.47 -9.35 -37.94
CA ALA A 282 -8.15 -8.12 -38.67
C ALA A 282 -6.81 -7.49 -38.22
N ALA A 283 -6.46 -7.62 -36.95
CA ALA A 283 -5.21 -7.09 -36.39
C ALA A 283 -4.03 -8.06 -36.54
N TRP A 284 -4.28 -9.35 -36.79
CA TRP A 284 -3.27 -10.40 -36.89
C TRP A 284 -2.12 -10.07 -37.87
N PRO A 285 -2.36 -9.53 -39.07
CA PRO A 285 -1.26 -9.16 -39.98
C PRO A 285 -0.28 -8.13 -39.39
N ARG A 286 -0.74 -7.24 -38.49
CA ARG A 286 0.14 -6.27 -37.79
C ARG A 286 1.07 -6.98 -36.81
N TRP A 287 0.56 -7.97 -36.08
CA TRP A 287 1.37 -8.79 -35.20
C TRP A 287 2.41 -9.60 -35.98
N GLN A 288 1.99 -10.30 -37.04
CA GLN A 288 2.91 -11.04 -37.90
C GLN A 288 3.98 -10.12 -38.53
N ALA A 289 3.61 -8.88 -38.89
CA ALA A 289 4.58 -7.89 -39.34
C ALA A 289 5.59 -7.50 -38.25
N ALA A 290 5.19 -7.41 -36.99
CA ALA A 290 6.11 -7.16 -35.87
C ALA A 290 7.04 -8.35 -35.59
N VAL A 291 6.54 -9.58 -35.68
CA VAL A 291 7.35 -10.81 -35.58
C VAL A 291 8.43 -10.82 -36.68
N ARG A 292 8.03 -10.54 -37.92
CA ARG A 292 8.95 -10.44 -39.08
C ARG A 292 9.91 -9.25 -38.97
N ALA A 293 9.48 -8.11 -38.46
CA ALA A 293 10.36 -6.94 -38.26
C ALA A 293 11.46 -7.19 -37.22
N THR A 294 11.30 -8.20 -36.37
CA THR A 294 12.28 -8.62 -35.37
C THR A 294 12.98 -9.93 -35.73
N GLY A 295 12.98 -10.34 -37.00
CA GLY A 295 13.68 -11.53 -37.44
C GLY A 295 13.69 -11.77 -38.94
N SER A 296 14.01 -12.99 -39.32
CA SER A 296 14.02 -13.54 -40.67
C SER A 296 13.48 -14.98 -40.62
N SER A 297 13.61 -15.74 -41.70
CA SER A 297 13.25 -17.17 -41.72
C SER A 297 14.22 -18.08 -40.93
N SER A 298 15.34 -17.54 -40.43
CA SER A 298 16.37 -18.35 -39.75
C SER A 298 17.02 -17.67 -38.55
N THR A 299 16.75 -16.39 -38.34
CA THR A 299 17.31 -15.61 -37.23
C THR A 299 16.28 -14.68 -36.64
N GLY A 300 16.37 -14.40 -35.34
CA GLY A 300 15.50 -13.47 -34.65
C GLY A 300 16.28 -12.62 -33.65
N TYR A 301 15.89 -11.37 -33.50
CA TYR A 301 16.47 -10.48 -32.51
C TYR A 301 15.94 -10.81 -31.12
N VAL A 302 16.86 -10.86 -30.15
CA VAL A 302 16.58 -11.13 -28.74
C VAL A 302 17.48 -10.29 -27.82
N PRO A 303 17.01 -9.94 -26.61
CA PRO A 303 17.90 -9.43 -25.58
C PRO A 303 18.92 -10.49 -25.14
N ARG A 304 20.20 -10.12 -25.03
CA ARG A 304 21.30 -11.00 -24.55
C ARG A 304 22.10 -10.35 -23.45
N TYR A 305 22.57 -11.15 -22.48
CA TYR A 305 23.47 -10.71 -21.42
C TYR A 305 24.66 -11.67 -21.36
N GLY A 306 25.88 -11.15 -21.37
CA GLY A 306 27.10 -11.99 -21.39
C GLY A 306 27.14 -12.96 -22.57
N GLY A 307 26.58 -12.58 -23.73
CA GLY A 307 26.49 -13.45 -24.90
C GLY A 307 25.43 -14.56 -24.81
N GLN A 308 24.61 -14.63 -23.76
CA GLN A 308 23.53 -15.62 -23.65
C GLN A 308 22.17 -14.95 -23.85
N VAL A 309 21.23 -15.64 -24.49
CA VAL A 309 19.82 -15.19 -24.55
C VAL A 309 19.32 -15.05 -23.12
N VAL A 310 18.67 -13.93 -22.80
CA VAL A 310 18.15 -13.72 -21.45
C VAL A 310 16.80 -14.40 -21.25
N GLU A 311 16.47 -14.70 -20.01
CA GLU A 311 15.08 -15.01 -19.65
C GLU A 311 14.28 -13.73 -19.55
N ALA A 312 13.67 -13.34 -20.67
CA ALA A 312 12.91 -12.12 -20.84
C ALA A 312 11.52 -12.25 -20.20
N LEU A 313 11.46 -12.08 -18.87
CA LEU A 313 10.21 -12.01 -18.13
C LEU A 313 9.48 -10.70 -18.39
N TYR A 314 8.15 -10.77 -18.51
CA TYR A 314 7.30 -9.60 -18.70
C TYR A 314 5.97 -9.79 -17.99
N SER A 315 5.32 -8.67 -17.65
CA SER A 315 3.99 -8.68 -17.02
C SER A 315 3.15 -7.49 -17.51
N SER A 316 1.84 -7.53 -17.26
CA SER A 316 0.92 -6.50 -17.75
C SER A 316 1.35 -5.10 -17.31
N SER A 317 1.58 -4.90 -16.01
CA SER A 317 2.00 -3.61 -15.49
C SER A 317 2.87 -3.75 -14.24
N ASN A 318 3.98 -3.01 -14.24
CA ASN A 318 4.88 -2.90 -13.09
C ASN A 318 4.35 -1.92 -12.02
N GLY A 319 3.37 -1.07 -12.35
CA GLY A 319 2.71 -0.20 -11.36
C GLY A 319 3.60 0.88 -10.75
N GLY A 320 4.59 1.37 -11.51
CA GLY A 320 5.52 2.43 -11.12
C GLY A 320 6.96 1.96 -10.93
N TRP A 321 7.18 0.68 -10.61
CA TRP A 321 8.51 0.11 -10.40
C TRP A 321 8.54 -1.35 -10.83
N SER A 322 9.56 -1.75 -11.60
CA SER A 322 9.85 -3.17 -11.77
C SER A 322 10.46 -3.76 -10.49
N LEU A 323 10.30 -5.05 -10.28
CA LEU A 323 10.85 -5.80 -9.16
C LEU A 323 12.10 -6.57 -9.58
N ASP A 324 12.97 -6.84 -8.60
CA ASP A 324 14.15 -7.66 -8.82
C ASP A 324 13.74 -9.14 -8.98
N GLY A 325 14.24 -9.79 -10.04
CA GLY A 325 13.90 -11.18 -10.33
C GLY A 325 14.36 -12.16 -9.25
N GLY A 326 15.44 -11.85 -8.52
CA GLY A 326 15.93 -12.66 -7.41
C GLY A 326 15.04 -12.57 -6.19
N GLU A 327 14.49 -11.39 -5.90
CA GLU A 327 13.54 -11.20 -4.80
C GLU A 327 12.20 -11.91 -5.05
N VAL A 328 11.76 -11.98 -6.31
CA VAL A 328 10.46 -12.59 -6.68
C VAL A 328 10.56 -14.09 -6.97
N PHE A 329 11.63 -14.54 -7.64
CA PHE A 329 11.78 -15.92 -8.12
C PHE A 329 12.99 -16.68 -7.52
N GLY A 330 13.69 -16.09 -6.56
CA GLY A 330 14.75 -16.75 -5.78
C GLY A 330 16.13 -16.81 -6.46
N ALA A 331 16.25 -16.49 -7.75
CA ALA A 331 17.52 -16.48 -8.48
C ALA A 331 17.82 -15.10 -9.06
N ALA A 332 18.89 -14.47 -8.57
CA ALA A 332 19.33 -13.17 -9.05
C ALA A 332 19.74 -13.24 -10.52
N ARG A 333 19.23 -12.31 -11.33
CA ARG A 333 19.56 -12.16 -12.75
C ARG A 333 20.03 -10.74 -12.97
N PRO A 334 21.28 -10.51 -13.41
CA PRO A 334 21.85 -9.17 -13.52
C PRO A 334 21.04 -8.19 -14.39
N TYR A 335 20.27 -8.73 -15.35
CA TYR A 335 19.43 -7.97 -16.27
C TYR A 335 17.97 -7.80 -15.80
N LEU A 336 17.52 -8.47 -14.73
CA LEU A 336 16.18 -8.29 -14.13
C LEU A 336 16.29 -7.60 -12.77
N ARG A 337 16.72 -6.34 -12.80
CA ARG A 337 16.84 -5.49 -11.61
C ARG A 337 15.63 -4.58 -11.47
N SER A 338 15.32 -4.23 -10.23
CA SER A 338 14.31 -3.20 -9.96
C SER A 338 14.71 -1.86 -10.58
N ARG A 339 13.75 -1.22 -11.24
CA ARG A 339 13.88 0.10 -11.87
C ARG A 339 12.59 0.87 -11.75
N TYR A 340 12.72 2.19 -11.66
CA TYR A 340 11.59 3.09 -11.77
C TYR A 340 10.98 3.00 -13.19
N ASP A 341 9.67 2.79 -13.26
CA ASP A 341 8.88 2.62 -14.48
C ASP A 341 7.63 3.52 -14.42
N PRO A 342 7.80 4.84 -14.61
CA PRO A 342 6.69 5.79 -14.63
C PRO A 342 5.78 5.58 -15.84
N ALA A 343 6.30 5.01 -16.93
CA ALA A 343 5.53 4.72 -18.14
C ALA A 343 4.36 3.76 -17.85
N SER A 344 4.57 2.80 -16.95
CA SER A 344 3.51 1.91 -16.47
C SER A 344 2.40 2.61 -15.68
N LEU A 345 2.51 3.90 -15.33
CA LEU A 345 1.46 4.68 -14.66
C LEU A 345 0.65 5.58 -15.62
N GLY A 346 0.91 5.48 -16.93
CA GLY A 346 0.20 6.21 -17.97
C GLY A 346 -1.32 6.00 -17.94
N ALA A 347 -2.07 6.99 -18.42
CA ALA A 347 -3.54 7.04 -18.32
C ALA A 347 -4.26 5.85 -19.00
N GLU A 348 -3.68 5.33 -20.07
CA GLU A 348 -4.16 4.16 -20.84
C GLU A 348 -4.09 2.84 -20.05
N ASN A 349 -3.33 2.79 -18.96
CA ASN A 349 -3.21 1.59 -18.15
C ASN A 349 -4.32 1.54 -17.08
N PRO A 350 -5.28 0.61 -17.15
CA PRO A 350 -6.34 0.47 -16.15
C PRO A 350 -5.79 0.05 -14.77
N TYR A 351 -4.58 -0.51 -14.72
CA TYR A 351 -3.90 -0.92 -13.50
C TYR A 351 -2.88 0.11 -13.01
N ARG A 352 -2.87 1.34 -13.53
CA ARG A 352 -2.10 2.44 -12.94
C ARG A 352 -2.45 2.68 -11.46
N SER A 353 -3.67 2.33 -11.07
CA SER A 353 -4.16 2.28 -9.69
C SER A 353 -5.36 1.36 -9.57
N TRP A 354 -5.50 0.66 -8.45
CA TRP A 354 -6.67 -0.15 -8.16
C TRP A 354 -6.95 -0.20 -6.65
N THR A 355 -8.19 -0.53 -6.29
CA THR A 355 -8.62 -0.78 -4.91
C THR A 355 -9.48 -2.04 -4.85
N ARG A 356 -9.26 -2.86 -3.84
CA ARG A 356 -10.00 -4.08 -3.53
C ARG A 356 -10.53 -4.01 -2.10
N THR A 357 -11.77 -4.42 -1.92
CA THR A 357 -12.37 -4.64 -0.61
C THR A 357 -12.24 -6.11 -0.25
N ILE A 358 -11.57 -6.40 0.85
CA ILE A 358 -11.33 -7.76 1.36
C ILE A 358 -12.14 -7.92 2.64
N SER A 359 -12.94 -8.97 2.75
CA SER A 359 -13.67 -9.27 3.99
C SER A 359 -12.67 -9.65 5.10
N GLN A 360 -13.07 -9.46 6.36
CA GLN A 360 -12.30 -9.96 7.50
C GLN A 360 -12.00 -11.45 7.32
N SER A 361 -12.99 -12.25 6.91
CA SER A 361 -12.88 -13.71 6.85
C SER A 361 -11.89 -14.17 5.79
N SER A 362 -11.85 -13.52 4.63
CA SER A 362 -10.87 -13.81 3.58
C SER A 362 -9.45 -13.45 4.04
N LEU A 363 -9.28 -12.31 4.72
CA LEU A 363 -7.97 -11.92 5.24
C LEU A 363 -7.50 -12.86 6.35
N ALA A 364 -8.37 -13.19 7.30
CA ALA A 364 -8.09 -14.11 8.39
C ALA A 364 -7.73 -15.52 7.87
N ALA A 365 -8.50 -16.03 6.90
CA ALA A 365 -8.21 -17.31 6.24
C ALA A 365 -6.87 -17.31 5.51
N ALA A 366 -6.51 -16.23 4.81
CA ALA A 366 -5.22 -16.14 4.12
C ALA A 366 -4.03 -16.29 5.09
N PHE A 367 -4.16 -15.74 6.30
CA PHE A 367 -3.12 -15.79 7.33
C PHE A 367 -3.26 -16.99 8.29
N GLY A 368 -4.30 -17.82 8.16
CA GLY A 368 -4.58 -18.90 9.11
C GLY A 368 -4.87 -18.40 10.54
N LEU A 369 -5.43 -17.20 10.68
CA LEU A 369 -5.76 -16.57 11.96
C LEU A 369 -7.28 -16.58 12.20
N PRO A 370 -7.75 -16.55 13.47
CA PRO A 370 -9.18 -16.44 13.76
C PRO A 370 -9.78 -15.08 13.36
N ASP A 371 -8.97 -14.03 13.45
CA ASP A 371 -9.28 -12.69 12.97
C ASP A 371 -7.99 -11.91 12.69
N VAL A 372 -8.14 -10.73 12.08
CA VAL A 372 -7.04 -9.79 11.85
C VAL A 372 -7.47 -8.41 12.32
N VAL A 373 -6.73 -7.85 13.28
CA VAL A 373 -6.94 -6.50 13.81
C VAL A 373 -5.84 -5.53 13.36
N ARG A 374 -4.70 -6.06 12.92
CA ARG A 374 -3.59 -5.29 12.33
C ARG A 374 -2.99 -6.05 11.16
N LEU A 375 -2.80 -5.35 10.04
CA LEU A 375 -2.06 -5.82 8.88
C LEU A 375 -0.87 -4.88 8.64
N ASP A 376 0.34 -5.40 8.82
CA ASP A 376 1.59 -4.68 8.61
C ASP A 376 2.16 -5.02 7.23
N LEU A 377 2.30 -4.00 6.39
CA LEU A 377 2.83 -4.08 5.03
C LEU A 377 4.12 -3.24 4.91
N SER A 378 4.84 -3.02 6.02
CA SER A 378 6.04 -2.17 6.05
C SER A 378 7.28 -2.84 5.46
N ASP A 379 7.32 -4.17 5.39
CA ASP A 379 8.45 -4.89 4.81
C ASP A 379 8.35 -4.86 3.28
N ARG A 380 9.34 -4.22 2.64
CA ARG A 380 9.32 -3.87 1.22
C ARG A 380 10.56 -4.38 0.49
N ALA A 381 10.32 -4.83 -0.73
CA ALA A 381 11.34 -5.20 -1.72
C ALA A 381 12.01 -3.95 -2.32
N THR A 382 13.12 -4.12 -3.05
CA THR A 382 13.87 -3.01 -3.66
C THR A 382 13.02 -2.15 -4.62
N GLY A 383 11.95 -2.71 -5.19
CA GLY A 383 10.96 -2.01 -6.02
C GLY A 383 9.68 -1.57 -5.30
N HIS A 384 9.75 -1.38 -3.98
CA HIS A 384 8.65 -0.88 -3.12
C HIS A 384 7.38 -1.75 -3.05
N ALA A 385 7.36 -2.91 -3.70
CA ALA A 385 6.35 -3.93 -3.47
C ALA A 385 6.47 -4.53 -2.05
N VAL A 386 5.37 -5.08 -1.54
CA VAL A 386 5.36 -5.80 -0.27
C VAL A 386 6.25 -7.04 -0.42
N ALA A 387 7.32 -7.12 0.38
CA ALA A 387 8.18 -8.31 0.47
C ALA A 387 7.52 -9.34 1.38
N THR A 388 7.16 -8.93 2.59
CA THR A 388 6.33 -9.72 3.51
C THR A 388 5.22 -8.87 4.13
N ALA A 389 4.13 -9.54 4.46
CA ALA A 389 3.00 -8.96 5.16
C ALA A 389 2.81 -9.71 6.47
N ARG A 390 2.64 -8.99 7.59
CA ARG A 390 2.41 -9.59 8.91
C ARG A 390 1.03 -9.20 9.42
N ALA A 391 0.19 -10.19 9.69
CA ALA A 391 -1.10 -10.00 10.34
C ALA A 391 -1.01 -10.28 11.85
N THR A 392 -1.83 -9.60 12.64
CA THR A 392 -2.00 -9.83 14.09
C THR A 392 -3.48 -9.99 14.41
N SER A 393 -3.82 -11.03 15.18
CA SER A 393 -5.18 -11.29 15.67
C SER A 393 -5.49 -10.48 16.94
N SER A 394 -6.76 -10.43 17.32
CA SER A 394 -7.27 -9.81 18.55
C SER A 394 -6.65 -10.44 19.81
N GLY A 395 -6.32 -11.74 19.76
CA GLY A 395 -5.59 -12.47 20.81
C GLY A 395 -4.07 -12.30 20.76
N GLY A 396 -3.54 -11.45 19.89
CA GLY A 396 -2.11 -11.13 19.79
C GLY A 396 -1.26 -12.15 19.01
N THR A 397 -1.86 -13.20 18.43
CA THR A 397 -1.15 -14.16 17.58
C THR A 397 -0.79 -13.51 16.25
N THR A 398 0.41 -13.75 15.73
CA THR A 398 0.84 -13.18 14.45
C THR A 398 1.18 -14.25 13.42
N ALA A 399 0.87 -13.97 12.17
CA ALA A 399 1.25 -14.80 11.02
C ALA A 399 1.83 -13.92 9.91
N THR A 400 2.73 -14.47 9.10
CA THR A 400 3.43 -13.75 8.04
C THR A 400 3.25 -14.48 6.71
N LEU A 401 3.00 -13.73 5.64
CA LEU A 401 3.01 -14.20 4.26
C LEU A 401 4.05 -13.41 3.47
N THR A 402 4.63 -14.03 2.44
CA THR A 402 5.32 -13.25 1.40
C THR A 402 4.29 -12.40 0.64
N GLY A 403 4.71 -11.30 0.03
CA GLY A 403 3.81 -10.48 -0.79
C GLY A 403 3.17 -11.28 -1.92
N VAL A 404 3.92 -12.22 -2.53
CA VAL A 404 3.41 -13.13 -3.57
C VAL A 404 2.31 -14.04 -3.02
N ALA A 405 2.54 -14.65 -1.85
CA ALA A 405 1.54 -15.50 -1.20
C ALA A 405 0.29 -14.70 -0.80
N LEU A 406 0.46 -13.49 -0.26
CA LEU A 406 -0.65 -12.59 0.05
C LEU A 406 -1.47 -12.25 -1.22
N ARG A 407 -0.78 -11.89 -2.31
CA ARG A 407 -1.42 -11.59 -3.60
C ARG A 407 -2.25 -12.76 -4.10
N GLN A 408 -1.69 -13.97 -4.08
CA GLN A 408 -2.37 -15.18 -4.52
C GLN A 408 -3.55 -15.52 -3.62
N ALA A 409 -3.36 -15.51 -2.29
CA ALA A 409 -4.41 -15.86 -1.33
C ALA A 409 -5.61 -14.91 -1.38
N LEU A 410 -5.39 -13.63 -1.69
CA LEU A 410 -6.43 -12.60 -1.73
C LEU A 410 -6.87 -12.20 -3.14
N GLY A 411 -6.34 -12.82 -4.19
CA GLY A 411 -6.65 -12.47 -5.58
C GLY A 411 -6.30 -11.01 -5.93
N LEU A 412 -5.23 -10.45 -5.34
CA LEU A 412 -4.82 -9.08 -5.62
C LEU A 412 -4.16 -8.97 -7.00
N PRO A 413 -4.33 -7.85 -7.72
CA PRO A 413 -3.68 -7.63 -9.02
C PRO A 413 -2.14 -7.75 -8.99
N SER A 414 -1.50 -7.25 -7.93
CA SER A 414 -0.03 -7.17 -7.81
C SER A 414 0.40 -7.18 -6.33
N THR A 415 1.72 -7.21 -6.11
CA THR A 415 2.35 -7.02 -4.80
C THR A 415 2.70 -5.55 -4.49
N ALA A 416 2.50 -4.63 -5.44
CA ALA A 416 2.72 -3.19 -5.27
C ALA A 416 1.55 -2.55 -4.51
N LEU A 417 1.37 -2.95 -3.25
CA LEU A 417 0.31 -2.48 -2.38
C LEU A 417 0.66 -1.09 -1.84
N ARG A 418 -0.23 -0.13 -2.02
CA ARG A 418 -0.07 1.26 -1.57
C ARG A 418 -0.20 1.37 -0.06
N ARG A 419 0.49 2.38 0.49
CA ARG A 419 0.28 2.86 1.86
C ARG A 419 -1.18 3.31 2.02
N ALA A 420 -1.79 2.98 3.16
CA ALA A 420 -3.15 3.43 3.47
C ALA A 420 -3.17 4.96 3.60
N ASP A 421 -4.30 5.60 3.33
CA ASP A 421 -4.47 7.02 3.57
C ASP A 421 -5.56 7.35 4.56
N ALA A 422 -5.42 8.53 5.14
CA ALA A 422 -6.47 9.18 5.89
C ALA A 422 -6.51 10.66 5.53
N ARG A 423 -7.67 11.26 5.74
CA ARG A 423 -7.79 12.71 5.84
C ARG A 423 -8.48 13.04 7.14
N THR A 424 -7.92 14.01 7.86
CA THR A 424 -8.62 14.68 8.96
C THR A 424 -8.82 16.13 8.54
N SER A 425 -10.08 16.57 8.51
CA SER A 425 -10.43 17.92 8.08
C SER A 425 -11.54 18.49 8.95
N GLY A 426 -11.63 19.82 9.00
CA GLY A 426 -12.75 20.55 9.57
C GLY A 426 -12.84 21.94 8.96
N ALA A 427 -13.90 22.68 9.30
CA ALA A 427 -14.06 24.05 8.84
C ALA A 427 -12.99 24.96 9.49
N GLY A 428 -11.93 25.26 8.73
CA GLY A 428 -10.77 26.02 9.18
C GLY A 428 -10.04 25.37 10.38
N ALA A 429 -9.15 26.14 11.01
CA ALA A 429 -8.35 25.64 12.13
C ALA A 429 -9.19 25.19 13.34
N PRO A 430 -10.26 25.91 13.78
CA PRO A 430 -11.08 25.46 14.91
C PRO A 430 -11.82 24.16 14.64
N GLY A 431 -12.38 24.01 13.44
CA GLY A 431 -13.03 22.76 13.04
C GLY A 431 -12.05 21.60 12.97
N LEU A 432 -10.84 21.85 12.44
CA LEU A 432 -9.78 20.86 12.42
C LEU A 432 -9.33 20.45 13.83
N ALA A 433 -9.19 21.41 14.76
CA ALA A 433 -8.83 21.14 16.14
C ALA A 433 -9.85 20.22 16.82
N VAL A 434 -11.15 20.43 16.57
CA VAL A 434 -12.21 19.53 17.05
C VAL A 434 -12.14 18.16 16.38
N ALA A 435 -11.88 18.09 15.08
CA ALA A 435 -11.75 16.82 14.36
C ALA A 435 -10.61 15.98 14.93
N ILE A 436 -9.47 16.60 15.24
CA ILE A 436 -8.34 15.93 15.90
C ILE A 436 -8.65 15.65 17.37
N ALA A 437 -9.31 16.56 18.10
CA ALA A 437 -9.70 16.33 19.49
C ALA A 437 -10.54 15.06 19.66
N ARG A 438 -11.31 14.65 18.65
CA ARG A 438 -12.08 13.40 18.68
C ARG A 438 -11.24 12.14 18.68
N SER A 439 -9.95 12.19 18.30
CA SER A 439 -9.02 11.07 18.48
C SER A 439 -8.48 10.97 19.92
N VAL A 440 -8.62 12.02 20.72
CA VAL A 440 -8.27 12.01 22.15
C VAL A 440 -9.44 11.42 22.94
N PRO A 441 -9.21 10.39 23.79
CA PRO A 441 -10.26 9.75 24.57
C PRO A 441 -11.17 10.75 25.31
N THR A 442 -12.46 10.42 25.41
CA THR A 442 -13.44 11.22 26.16
C THR A 442 -13.22 11.18 27.66
N SER A 443 -12.36 10.28 28.16
CA SER A 443 -11.94 10.19 29.55
C SER A 443 -10.98 11.31 29.97
N ALA A 444 -10.42 12.09 29.04
CA ALA A 444 -9.56 13.22 29.36
C ALA A 444 -10.27 14.22 30.26
N THR A 445 -9.69 14.50 31.43
CA THR A 445 -10.26 15.41 32.44
C THR A 445 -9.89 16.87 32.23
N SER A 446 -8.98 17.13 31.29
CA SER A 446 -8.44 18.44 31.00
C SER A 446 -8.61 18.77 29.52
N VAL A 447 -8.68 20.05 29.21
CA VAL A 447 -8.59 20.60 27.85
C VAL A 447 -7.55 21.71 27.82
N VAL A 448 -6.85 21.85 26.70
CA VAL A 448 -5.96 22.99 26.45
C VAL A 448 -6.59 23.85 25.38
N LEU A 449 -6.69 25.16 25.60
CA LEU A 449 -7.25 26.11 24.66
C LEU A 449 -6.19 27.13 24.24
N ALA A 450 -6.10 27.41 22.94
CA ALA A 450 -5.27 28.48 22.39
C ALA A 450 -6.09 29.37 21.45
N SER A 451 -5.56 30.55 21.10
CA SER A 451 -6.19 31.46 20.15
C SER A 451 -6.36 30.83 18.76
N GLN A 452 -7.50 31.12 18.11
CA GLN A 452 -7.80 30.63 16.75
C GLN A 452 -7.19 31.46 15.62
N TYR A 453 -6.44 32.52 15.92
CA TYR A 453 -5.92 33.45 14.90
C TYR A 453 -4.46 33.14 14.53
N GLU A 454 -4.12 33.27 13.25
CA GLU A 454 -2.79 32.90 12.71
C GLU A 454 -1.64 33.71 13.32
N GLN A 455 -1.85 34.98 13.67
CA GLN A 455 -0.82 35.78 14.34
C GLN A 455 -0.43 35.22 15.73
N ASP A 456 -1.31 34.43 16.34
CA ASP A 456 -1.10 33.81 17.66
C ASP A 456 -0.68 32.33 17.55
N ALA A 457 -0.36 31.82 16.35
CA ALA A 457 -0.14 30.39 16.11
C ALA A 457 0.97 29.76 16.98
N LEU A 458 1.95 30.56 17.43
CA LEU A 458 2.97 30.10 18.37
C LEU A 458 2.38 29.63 19.70
N HIS A 459 1.26 30.20 20.16
CA HIS A 459 0.59 29.74 21.38
C HIS A 459 0.06 28.31 21.21
N ALA A 460 -0.50 27.99 20.05
CA ALA A 460 -0.97 26.64 19.74
C ALA A 460 0.21 25.64 19.65
N LEU A 461 1.33 26.04 19.04
CA LEU A 461 2.54 25.22 18.98
C LEU A 461 3.10 24.93 20.38
N VAL A 462 3.31 25.98 21.19
CA VAL A 462 3.81 25.87 22.57
C VAL A 462 2.87 25.06 23.45
N ALA A 463 1.56 25.09 23.19
CA ALA A 463 0.56 24.33 23.94
C ALA A 463 0.61 22.80 23.71
N GLN A 464 1.09 22.33 22.56
CA GLN A 464 1.07 20.90 22.20
C GLN A 464 1.77 19.97 23.21
N PRO A 465 3.00 20.25 23.68
CA PRO A 465 3.66 19.37 24.66
C PRO A 465 2.94 19.33 26.00
N LEU A 466 2.26 20.40 26.42
CA LEU A 466 1.40 20.37 27.60
C LEU A 466 0.15 19.54 27.36
N ALA A 467 -0.49 19.69 26.19
CA ALA A 467 -1.64 18.88 25.83
C ALA A 467 -1.27 17.37 25.79
N GLY A 468 -0.06 17.03 25.33
CA GLY A 468 0.48 15.66 25.40
C GLY A 468 0.86 15.20 26.82
N THR A 469 1.24 16.13 27.71
CA THR A 469 1.55 15.82 29.12
C THR A 469 0.28 15.56 29.93
N LEU A 470 -0.81 16.23 29.57
CA LEU A 470 -2.12 16.10 30.23
C LEU A 470 -3.03 15.04 29.59
N ASP A 471 -2.57 14.39 28.51
CA ASP A 471 -3.39 13.55 27.62
C ASP A 471 -4.72 14.25 27.23
N ALA A 472 -4.63 15.56 26.99
CA ALA A 472 -5.74 16.46 26.73
C ALA A 472 -5.81 16.86 25.25
N PRO A 473 -7.01 17.14 24.71
CA PRO A 473 -7.13 17.75 23.39
C PRO A 473 -6.68 19.22 23.43
N LEU A 474 -6.09 19.68 22.32
CA LEU A 474 -5.90 21.10 22.03
C LEU A 474 -7.10 21.60 21.22
N LEU A 475 -7.85 22.55 21.78
CA LEU A 475 -8.96 23.23 21.13
C LEU A 475 -8.59 24.69 20.87
N LEU A 476 -9.34 25.35 19.98
CA LEU A 476 -9.12 26.76 19.65
C LEU A 476 -10.28 27.63 20.10
N THR A 477 -10.01 28.87 20.48
CA THR A 477 -11.03 29.83 20.92
C THR A 477 -10.92 31.14 20.16
N GLY A 478 -12.06 31.83 20.02
CA GLY A 478 -12.06 33.24 19.65
C GLY A 478 -11.49 34.10 20.78
N ARG A 479 -11.17 35.36 20.44
CA ARG A 479 -10.53 36.29 21.38
C ARG A 479 -11.47 36.65 22.54
N ARG A 480 -12.76 36.88 22.27
CA ARG A 480 -13.74 37.35 23.26
C ARG A 480 -14.68 36.28 23.80
N GLY A 481 -14.75 35.13 23.12
CA GLY A 481 -15.69 34.06 23.46
C GLY A 481 -15.32 32.74 22.80
N LEU A 482 -15.88 31.65 23.33
CA LEU A 482 -15.73 30.31 22.79
C LEU A 482 -16.42 30.22 21.44
N GLY A 483 -15.71 29.72 20.42
CA GLY A 483 -16.32 29.43 19.12
C GLY A 483 -17.34 28.28 19.22
N SER A 484 -18.25 28.19 18.25
CA SER A 484 -19.29 27.15 18.20
C SER A 484 -18.71 25.73 18.15
N ALA A 485 -17.64 25.52 17.37
CA ALA A 485 -16.96 24.22 17.27
C ALA A 485 -16.42 23.74 18.64
N THR A 486 -15.72 24.62 19.35
CA THR A 486 -15.15 24.33 20.68
C THR A 486 -16.22 24.16 21.73
N THR A 487 -17.25 24.99 21.71
CA THR A 487 -18.45 24.85 22.55
C THR A 487 -19.06 23.46 22.39
N ALA A 488 -19.31 23.03 21.15
CA ALA A 488 -19.89 21.71 20.87
C ALA A 488 -19.00 20.55 21.34
N GLU A 489 -17.68 20.67 21.20
CA GLU A 489 -16.75 19.62 21.67
C GLU A 489 -16.64 19.56 23.20
N LEU A 490 -16.70 20.70 23.88
CA LEU A 490 -16.79 20.74 25.35
C LEU A 490 -18.09 20.10 25.83
N ASP A 491 -19.21 20.41 25.19
CA ASP A 491 -20.53 19.85 25.53
C ASP A 491 -20.55 18.33 25.30
N ARG A 492 -19.94 17.85 24.19
CA ARG A 492 -19.79 16.42 23.91
C ARG A 492 -19.00 15.69 25.00
N ARG A 493 -17.97 16.32 25.56
CA ARG A 493 -17.17 15.75 26.65
C ARG A 493 -17.89 15.83 28.00
N GLY A 494 -18.74 16.84 28.17
CA GLY A 494 -19.59 17.04 29.33
C GLY A 494 -18.78 17.19 30.63
N SER A 495 -19.35 16.69 31.74
CA SER A 495 -18.77 16.80 33.10
C SER A 495 -17.46 16.03 33.32
N ARG A 496 -16.95 15.31 32.31
CA ARG A 496 -15.65 14.63 32.39
C ARG A 496 -14.50 15.64 32.39
N VAL A 497 -14.63 16.72 31.62
CA VAL A 497 -13.66 17.81 31.63
C VAL A 497 -13.90 18.67 32.86
N ARG A 498 -12.87 18.83 33.68
CA ARG A 498 -12.90 19.59 34.94
C ARG A 498 -11.98 20.79 34.90
N THR A 499 -10.93 20.74 34.08
CA THR A 499 -9.91 21.79 34.02
C THR A 499 -9.67 22.26 32.59
N ALA A 500 -9.65 23.58 32.40
CA ALA A 500 -9.29 24.22 31.15
C ALA A 500 -8.00 25.02 31.32
N TYR A 501 -6.95 24.62 30.60
CA TYR A 501 -5.70 25.37 30.50
C TYR A 501 -5.78 26.32 29.31
N VAL A 502 -5.82 27.62 29.56
CA VAL A 502 -5.95 28.66 28.53
C VAL A 502 -4.60 29.27 28.26
N VAL A 503 -4.04 28.99 27.08
CA VAL A 503 -2.72 29.42 26.64
C VAL A 503 -2.82 30.76 25.91
N GLY A 504 -2.14 31.77 26.46
CA GLY A 504 -2.18 33.15 25.99
C GLY A 504 -2.72 34.13 27.05
N GLY A 505 -2.25 35.37 26.99
CA GLY A 505 -2.70 36.44 27.88
C GLY A 505 -3.96 37.18 27.42
N PRO A 506 -4.35 38.24 28.14
CA PRO A 506 -5.59 38.99 27.90
C PRO A 506 -5.74 39.58 26.49
N THR A 507 -4.64 39.83 25.78
CA THR A 507 -4.65 40.37 24.41
C THR A 507 -4.95 39.33 23.33
N THR A 508 -4.72 38.05 23.62
CA THR A 508 -4.95 36.94 22.68
C THR A 508 -6.19 36.13 23.04
N VAL A 509 -6.43 35.93 24.34
CA VAL A 509 -7.64 35.30 24.87
C VAL A 509 -8.16 36.14 26.04
N GLU A 510 -9.21 36.93 25.82
CA GLU A 510 -9.77 37.85 26.80
C GLU A 510 -10.55 37.10 27.91
N ASP A 511 -10.80 37.79 29.03
CA ASP A 511 -11.46 37.20 30.20
C ASP A 511 -12.92 36.79 29.95
N GLY A 512 -13.53 37.25 28.85
CA GLY A 512 -14.82 36.73 28.37
C GLY A 512 -14.79 35.21 28.14
N VAL A 513 -13.70 34.69 27.56
CA VAL A 513 -13.51 33.25 27.34
C VAL A 513 -13.37 32.51 28.67
N LEU A 514 -12.59 33.06 29.61
CA LEU A 514 -12.37 32.45 30.92
C LEU A 514 -13.67 32.40 31.71
N ARG A 515 -14.49 33.47 31.67
CA ARG A 515 -15.83 33.48 32.27
C ARG A 515 -16.74 32.44 31.64
N ALA A 516 -16.73 32.31 30.31
CA ALA A 516 -17.53 31.30 29.59
C ALA A 516 -17.11 29.86 29.90
N LEU A 517 -15.84 29.61 30.23
CA LEU A 517 -15.37 28.30 30.70
C LEU A 517 -15.76 28.06 32.17
N ARG A 518 -15.63 29.06 33.04
CA ARG A 518 -16.03 28.96 34.45
C ARG A 518 -17.54 28.77 34.61
N SER A 519 -18.35 29.41 33.77
CA SER A 519 -19.81 29.22 33.77
C SER A 519 -20.23 27.79 33.38
N ARG A 520 -19.33 27.02 32.77
CA ARG A 520 -19.48 25.57 32.51
C ARG A 520 -19.01 24.70 33.67
N GLY A 521 -18.64 25.28 34.81
CA GLY A 521 -18.13 24.56 35.98
C GLY A 521 -16.65 24.14 35.87
N LEU A 522 -15.91 24.67 34.90
CA LEU A 522 -14.49 24.33 34.72
C LEU A 522 -13.58 25.16 35.62
N VAL A 523 -12.57 24.50 36.19
CA VAL A 523 -11.42 25.17 36.79
C VAL A 523 -10.55 25.72 35.66
N VAL A 524 -10.34 27.03 35.61
CA VAL A 524 -9.61 27.67 34.52
C VAL A 524 -8.23 28.14 34.95
N VAL A 525 -7.19 27.62 34.30
CA VAL A 525 -5.79 27.96 34.52
C VAL A 525 -5.27 28.73 33.31
N ARG A 526 -5.01 30.04 33.47
CA ARG A 526 -4.38 30.84 32.41
C ARG A 526 -2.87 30.61 32.41
N LEU A 527 -2.31 30.35 31.23
CA LEU A 527 -0.89 30.13 30.99
C LEU A 527 -0.35 31.21 30.06
N GLY A 528 0.24 32.24 30.67
CA GLY A 528 0.95 33.31 29.98
C GLY A 528 0.37 34.72 30.19
N GLY A 529 1.17 35.71 29.79
CA GLY A 529 0.88 37.13 29.83
C GLY A 529 0.75 37.72 28.42
N SER A 530 1.13 38.98 28.24
CA SER A 530 0.97 39.73 26.98
C SER A 530 1.86 39.26 25.82
N ASP A 531 2.84 38.39 26.08
CA ASP A 531 3.89 37.99 25.12
C ASP A 531 4.13 36.47 25.11
N VAL A 532 4.82 36.00 24.07
CA VAL A 532 5.11 34.58 23.89
C VAL A 532 6.15 34.03 24.88
N ASP A 533 7.01 34.89 25.45
CA ASP A 533 7.99 34.51 26.47
C ASP A 533 7.29 34.03 27.75
N SER A 534 6.37 34.85 28.27
CA SER A 534 5.57 34.51 29.45
C SER A 534 4.71 33.26 29.22
N VAL A 535 4.18 33.07 28.00
CA VAL A 535 3.44 31.87 27.61
C VAL A 535 4.35 30.63 27.63
N ALA A 536 5.50 30.66 26.94
CA ALA A 536 6.43 29.54 26.89
C ALA A 536 6.96 29.16 28.28
N ALA A 537 7.34 30.14 29.09
CA ALA A 537 7.77 29.92 30.47
C ALA A 537 6.68 29.28 31.33
N ALA A 538 5.43 29.76 31.25
CA ALA A 538 4.31 29.22 32.02
C ALA A 538 3.96 27.78 31.60
N VAL A 539 3.99 27.49 30.30
CA VAL A 539 3.75 26.14 29.77
C VAL A 539 4.85 25.17 30.19
N LEU A 540 6.13 25.57 30.06
CA LEU A 540 7.26 24.77 30.54
C LEU A 540 7.17 24.50 32.04
N GLN A 541 6.74 25.48 32.84
CA GLN A 541 6.53 25.29 34.27
C GLN A 541 5.44 24.23 34.56
N GLN A 542 4.33 24.24 33.80
CA GLN A 542 3.29 23.22 33.96
C GLN A 542 3.78 21.82 33.58
N ILE A 543 4.63 21.70 32.56
CA ILE A 543 5.19 20.41 32.15
C ILE A 543 6.19 19.92 33.19
N SER A 544 7.14 20.77 33.60
CA SER A 544 8.19 20.43 34.58
C SER A 544 7.65 20.08 35.97
N ALA A 545 6.51 20.67 36.37
CA ALA A 545 5.82 20.30 37.60
C ALA A 545 5.23 18.87 37.59
N ARG A 546 5.15 18.22 36.42
CA ARG A 546 4.53 16.89 36.24
C ARG A 546 5.51 15.83 35.77
N ARG A 547 6.62 16.23 35.17
CA ARG A 547 7.64 15.32 34.63
C ARG A 547 8.99 16.01 34.48
N THR A 548 10.06 15.24 34.48
CA THR A 548 11.40 15.70 34.09
C THR A 548 11.41 16.15 32.63
N VAL A 549 12.03 17.30 32.36
CA VAL A 549 12.23 17.84 31.03
C VAL A 549 13.72 17.81 30.71
N ARG A 550 14.14 16.95 29.76
CA ARG A 550 15.54 16.83 29.37
C ARG A 550 15.93 17.72 28.19
N ALA A 551 14.99 17.96 27.29
CA ALA A 551 15.19 18.70 26.06
C ALA A 551 14.12 19.78 25.88
N VAL A 552 14.46 20.84 25.14
CA VAL A 552 13.52 21.83 24.61
C VAL A 552 13.75 22.00 23.11
N ALA A 553 12.69 22.30 22.36
CA ALA A 553 12.82 22.72 20.98
C ALA A 553 12.77 24.25 20.89
N VAL A 554 13.68 24.86 20.14
CA VAL A 554 13.87 26.30 20.04
C VAL A 554 13.48 26.77 18.65
N THR A 555 12.55 27.73 18.58
CA THR A 555 12.15 28.45 17.36
C THR A 555 12.19 29.95 17.62
N THR A 556 11.92 30.78 16.61
CA THR A 556 11.73 32.23 16.75
C THR A 556 10.36 32.66 16.23
N THR A 557 10.01 33.93 16.40
CA THR A 557 8.79 34.52 15.84
C THR A 557 8.77 34.45 14.31
N THR A 558 9.90 34.70 13.66
CA THR A 558 10.06 34.59 12.20
C THR A 558 10.08 33.12 11.76
N GLY A 559 10.68 32.23 12.55
CA GLY A 559 10.71 30.78 12.33
C GLY A 559 9.42 30.03 12.66
N ARG A 560 8.32 30.70 13.04
CA ARG A 560 7.08 30.04 13.51
C ARG A 560 6.52 28.99 12.53
N SER A 561 6.73 29.19 11.22
CA SER A 561 6.28 28.26 10.18
C SER A 561 6.98 26.91 10.27
N ALA A 562 8.31 26.95 10.37
CA ALA A 562 9.17 25.79 10.53
C ALA A 562 8.98 25.15 11.92
N GLY A 563 8.88 25.97 12.97
CA GLY A 563 8.60 25.50 14.33
C GLY A 563 7.30 24.68 14.42
N ALA A 564 6.26 25.06 13.65
CA ALA A 564 4.98 24.35 13.66
C ALA A 564 5.05 22.92 13.11
N ALA A 565 6.07 22.57 12.31
CA ALA A 565 6.29 21.19 11.86
C ALA A 565 6.74 20.26 13.01
N PHE A 566 7.31 20.82 14.08
CA PHE A 566 7.68 20.07 15.27
C PHE A 566 6.49 19.79 16.21
N SER A 567 5.29 20.30 15.92
CA SER A 567 4.13 20.25 16.82
C SER A 567 3.74 18.84 17.26
N GLY A 568 3.76 17.87 16.34
CA GLY A 568 3.42 16.47 16.63
C GLY A 568 4.51 15.75 17.41
N THR A 569 5.77 15.98 17.03
CA THR A 569 6.94 15.50 17.78
C THR A 569 6.95 16.05 19.21
N ALA A 570 6.70 17.36 19.38
CA ALA A 570 6.59 18.02 20.67
C ALA A 570 5.50 17.41 21.53
N ARG A 571 4.30 17.13 20.98
CA ARG A 571 3.23 16.45 21.71
C ARG A 571 3.64 15.05 22.15
N ARG A 572 4.16 14.24 21.23
CA ARG A 572 4.47 12.83 21.46
C ARG A 572 5.58 12.64 22.48
N LEU A 573 6.68 13.37 22.32
CA LEU A 573 7.82 13.33 23.24
C LEU A 573 7.57 14.18 24.49
N ARG A 574 6.47 14.95 24.49
CA ARG A 574 6.09 15.92 25.52
C ARG A 574 7.24 16.93 25.73
N GLU A 575 7.92 17.28 24.64
CA GLU A 575 9.09 18.16 24.61
C GLU A 575 8.66 19.62 24.48
N PRO A 576 8.94 20.48 25.47
CA PRO A 576 8.52 21.88 25.45
C PRO A 576 9.11 22.65 24.26
N VAL A 577 8.30 23.47 23.62
CA VAL A 577 8.74 24.40 22.57
C VAL A 577 8.91 25.78 23.19
N VAL A 578 10.05 26.41 22.97
CA VAL A 578 10.41 27.75 23.45
C VAL A 578 10.71 28.69 22.29
N VAL A 579 10.47 29.99 22.50
CA VAL A 579 10.63 31.01 21.45
C VAL A 579 11.77 31.97 21.82
N ALA A 580 12.84 31.94 21.03
CA ALA A 580 14.00 32.79 21.19
C ALA A 580 13.82 34.18 20.57
N GLY A 581 14.57 35.15 21.06
CA GLY A 581 14.80 36.42 20.38
C GLY A 581 15.88 36.29 19.29
N SER A 582 16.49 37.41 18.91
CA SER A 582 17.56 37.43 17.90
C SER A 582 18.92 36.95 18.42
N THR A 583 19.16 36.98 19.73
CA THR A 583 20.47 36.66 20.33
C THR A 583 20.41 35.66 21.47
N GLN A 584 19.28 35.49 22.14
CA GLN A 584 19.15 34.57 23.28
C GLN A 584 17.69 34.23 23.57
N LEU A 585 17.47 33.25 24.46
CA LEU A 585 16.16 33.05 25.06
C LEU A 585 15.78 34.28 25.91
N PRO A 586 14.54 34.79 25.78
CA PRO A 586 14.01 35.80 26.69
C PRO A 586 14.09 35.35 28.15
N TRP A 587 14.19 36.32 29.07
CA TRP A 587 14.63 36.04 30.44
C TRP A 587 13.70 35.10 31.22
N ARG A 588 12.37 35.16 31.00
CA ARG A 588 11.44 34.28 31.74
C ARG A 588 11.59 32.84 31.28
N THR A 589 11.66 32.64 29.97
CA THR A 589 11.90 31.35 29.34
C THR A 589 13.26 30.79 29.74
N ARG A 590 14.34 31.60 29.67
CA ARG A 590 15.68 31.19 30.12
C ARG A 590 15.68 30.74 31.57
N ALA A 591 15.03 31.49 32.46
CA ALA A 591 14.91 31.12 33.86
C ALA A 591 14.08 29.84 34.06
N ALA A 592 13.03 29.63 33.27
CA ALA A 592 12.23 28.40 33.31
C ALA A 592 12.99 27.17 32.80
N VAL A 593 13.79 27.32 31.73
CA VAL A 593 14.69 26.28 31.20
C VAL A 593 15.72 25.87 32.25
N GLY A 594 16.36 26.84 32.91
CA GLY A 594 17.31 26.57 33.98
C GLY A 594 16.67 25.84 35.17
N ARG A 595 15.51 26.32 35.65
CA ARG A 595 14.78 25.66 36.76
C ARG A 595 14.30 24.25 36.42
N ALA A 596 13.95 23.99 35.17
CA ALA A 596 13.50 22.68 34.72
C ALA A 596 14.64 21.66 34.56
N GLY A 597 15.91 22.10 34.67
CA GLY A 597 17.07 21.22 34.53
C GLY A 597 17.27 20.68 33.12
N VAL A 598 16.91 21.48 32.11
CA VAL A 598 17.05 21.11 30.70
C VAL A 598 18.52 21.00 30.33
N THR A 599 18.90 19.90 29.66
CA THR A 599 20.29 19.61 29.28
C THR A 599 20.55 19.71 27.79
N SER A 600 19.51 19.70 26.95
CA SER A 600 19.65 19.77 25.50
C SER A 600 18.63 20.67 24.82
N ALA A 601 18.97 21.18 23.65
CA ALA A 601 18.10 22.02 22.84
C ALA A 601 18.12 21.61 21.36
N HIS A 602 16.95 21.40 20.75
CA HIS A 602 16.80 21.21 19.31
C HIS A 602 16.52 22.55 18.64
N LEU A 603 17.40 23.03 17.77
CA LEU A 603 17.24 24.31 17.07
C LEU A 603 16.49 24.07 15.76
N LEU A 604 15.30 24.65 15.62
CA LEU A 604 14.42 24.42 14.48
C LEU A 604 14.68 25.46 13.37
N GLY A 605 15.43 25.05 12.35
CA GLY A 605 15.79 25.86 11.19
C GLY A 605 17.26 26.26 11.09
N GLY A 606 17.63 26.76 9.91
CA GLY A 606 18.94 27.35 9.66
C GLY A 606 19.24 28.60 10.49
N ILE A 607 20.41 29.19 10.30
CA ILE A 607 20.88 30.38 11.02
C ILE A 607 19.96 31.61 10.83
N ALA A 608 19.24 31.68 9.71
CA ALA A 608 18.25 32.72 9.44
C ALA A 608 16.99 32.60 10.33
N HIS A 609 16.69 31.39 10.82
CA HIS A 609 15.56 31.12 11.70
C HIS A 609 15.96 31.21 13.16
N VAL A 610 17.06 30.56 13.54
CA VAL A 610 17.63 30.56 14.90
C VAL A 610 19.10 30.91 14.76
N SER A 611 19.47 32.12 15.15
CA SER A 611 20.83 32.66 14.96
C SER A 611 21.90 31.86 15.71
N GLU A 612 23.15 31.99 15.27
CA GLU A 612 24.30 31.44 15.99
C GLU A 612 24.42 32.06 17.39
N ALA A 613 24.11 33.35 17.55
CA ALA A 613 24.10 33.99 18.86
C ALA A 613 23.14 33.30 19.86
N VAL A 614 21.96 32.85 19.40
CA VAL A 614 21.04 32.05 20.23
C VAL A 614 21.67 30.70 20.60
N GLU A 615 22.30 30.03 19.64
CA GLU A 615 23.01 28.77 19.86
C GLU A 615 24.15 28.92 20.87
N ASP A 616 25.00 29.92 20.69
CA ASP A 616 26.11 30.28 21.60
C ASP A 616 25.62 30.62 23.00
N SER A 617 24.48 31.34 23.10
CA SER A 617 23.87 31.62 24.40
C SER A 617 23.35 30.35 25.09
N LEU A 618 22.94 29.33 24.35
CA LEU A 618 22.45 28.06 24.91
C LEU A 618 23.61 27.16 25.32
N THR A 619 24.64 27.04 24.48
CA THR A 619 25.85 26.26 24.77
C THR A 619 26.65 26.89 25.92
N GLY A 620 26.76 28.22 25.95
CA GLY A 620 27.33 28.96 27.07
C GLY A 620 26.55 28.83 28.38
N ALA A 621 25.27 28.43 28.31
CA ALA A 621 24.45 28.06 29.47
C ALA A 621 24.54 26.56 29.83
N GLY A 622 25.39 25.79 29.14
CA GLY A 622 25.65 24.37 29.41
C GLY A 622 24.72 23.39 28.70
N LEU A 623 23.90 23.83 27.73
CA LEU A 623 23.01 22.95 26.97
C LEU A 623 23.74 22.37 25.75
N SER A 624 23.53 21.08 25.48
CA SER A 624 23.92 20.47 24.20
C SER A 624 22.92 20.85 23.10
N THR A 625 23.39 21.44 22.00
CA THR A 625 22.52 21.85 20.89
C THR A 625 22.56 20.85 19.74
N VAL A 626 21.40 20.63 19.11
CA VAL A 626 21.27 19.88 17.85
C VAL A 626 20.44 20.73 16.90
N ARG A 627 21.04 21.17 15.81
CA ARG A 627 20.35 21.94 14.77
C ARG A 627 19.67 21.03 13.77
N LEU A 628 18.41 21.34 13.45
CA LEU A 628 17.64 20.73 12.38
C LEU A 628 17.53 21.77 11.26
N PRO A 629 18.49 21.81 10.33
CA PRO A 629 18.63 22.90 9.38
C PRO A 629 17.51 22.88 8.33
N GLY A 630 17.26 24.05 7.74
CA GLY A 630 16.32 24.24 6.64
C GLY A 630 16.02 25.72 6.44
N ASP A 631 15.85 26.10 5.17
CA ASP A 631 15.57 27.47 4.73
C ASP A 631 14.06 27.75 4.62
N ASP A 632 13.24 26.69 4.62
CA ASP A 632 11.78 26.77 4.67
C ASP A 632 11.15 25.75 5.62
N ASP A 633 9.81 25.81 5.76
CA ASP A 633 9.08 24.92 6.66
C ASP A 633 9.07 23.45 6.20
N ALA A 634 9.21 23.17 4.90
CA ALA A 634 9.26 21.82 4.37
C ALA A 634 10.62 21.14 4.60
N GLU A 635 11.71 21.89 4.45
CA GLU A 635 13.05 21.40 4.76
C GLU A 635 13.19 21.06 6.23
N VAL A 636 12.77 21.98 7.11
CA VAL A 636 12.81 21.74 8.57
C VAL A 636 11.90 20.56 8.93
N ALA A 637 10.70 20.47 8.35
CA ALA A 637 9.81 19.33 8.58
C ALA A 637 10.43 17.99 8.14
N GLY A 638 11.08 17.95 6.98
CA GLY A 638 11.82 16.79 6.50
C GLY A 638 12.93 16.37 7.46
N ARG A 639 13.74 17.32 7.95
CA ARG A 639 14.79 17.05 8.94
C ARG A 639 14.25 16.59 10.30
N VAL A 640 13.15 17.18 10.77
CA VAL A 640 12.45 16.70 11.97
C VAL A 640 11.99 15.26 11.76
N GLY A 641 11.40 14.95 10.61
CA GLY A 641 10.98 13.59 10.28
C GLY A 641 12.14 12.60 10.29
N GLU A 642 13.23 12.91 9.60
CA GLU A 642 14.43 12.08 9.56
C GLU A 642 15.05 11.84 10.94
N HIS A 643 15.12 12.89 11.77
CA HIS A 643 15.74 12.81 13.09
C HIS A 643 14.87 12.02 14.09
N PHE A 644 13.56 12.23 14.07
CA PHE A 644 12.65 11.72 15.11
C PHE A 644 11.81 10.51 14.69
N VAL A 645 11.93 10.00 13.47
CA VAL A 645 11.15 8.84 12.98
C VAL A 645 11.18 7.66 13.97
N ARG A 646 12.35 7.35 14.54
CA ARG A 646 12.51 6.25 15.51
C ARG A 646 11.97 6.60 16.90
N SER A 647 12.10 7.86 17.33
CA SER A 647 11.77 8.31 18.68
C SER A 647 10.29 8.57 18.89
N VAL A 648 9.60 9.14 17.88
CA VAL A 648 8.14 9.32 17.91
C VAL A 648 7.46 7.95 17.89
N GLY A 649 7.96 7.04 17.03
CA GLY A 649 7.41 5.71 16.82
C GLY A 649 6.01 5.74 16.21
N GLY A 650 5.62 4.68 15.51
CA GLY A 650 4.31 4.60 14.83
C GLY A 650 4.46 4.37 13.34
N THR A 651 3.33 4.12 12.69
CA THR A 651 3.27 3.78 11.26
C THR A 651 2.55 4.84 10.43
N GLU A 652 2.17 5.97 11.02
CA GLU A 652 1.48 7.06 10.34
C GLU A 652 2.37 8.32 10.33
N VAL A 653 2.31 9.08 9.24
CA VAL A 653 2.90 10.42 9.12
C VAL A 653 1.84 11.40 8.63
N VAL A 654 1.91 12.65 9.10
CA VAL A 654 0.94 13.69 8.77
C VAL A 654 1.49 14.58 7.67
N LEU A 655 0.68 14.81 6.64
CA LEU A 655 0.94 15.80 5.60
C LEU A 655 0.03 17.02 5.82
N ALA A 656 0.62 18.14 6.19
CA ALA A 656 -0.07 19.39 6.48
C ALA A 656 0.27 20.46 5.41
N PRO A 657 -0.59 21.48 5.19
CA PRO A 657 -0.35 22.47 4.14
C PRO A 657 0.92 23.30 4.39
N ALA A 658 1.60 23.74 3.35
CA ALA A 658 2.73 24.69 3.42
C ALA A 658 2.29 26.15 3.67
N GLY A 659 3.27 27.00 4.00
CA GLY A 659 3.13 28.46 3.92
C GLY A 659 2.68 29.16 5.21
N SER A 660 2.98 30.45 5.30
CA SER A 660 2.87 31.27 6.51
C SER A 660 1.43 31.63 6.92
N ALA A 661 0.46 31.45 6.03
CA ALA A 661 -0.97 31.65 6.30
C ALA A 661 -1.67 30.41 6.90
N ARG A 662 -0.93 29.31 7.10
CA ARG A 662 -1.46 28.02 7.58
C ARG A 662 -0.65 27.43 8.74
N VAL A 663 0.09 28.27 9.47
CA VAL A 663 0.92 27.84 10.61
C VAL A 663 0.05 27.21 11.69
N LEU A 664 -1.15 27.75 11.92
CA LEU A 664 -2.08 27.22 12.91
C LEU A 664 -2.58 25.82 12.54
N HIS A 665 -2.75 25.51 11.25
CA HIS A 665 -3.13 24.15 10.81
C HIS A 665 -2.02 23.14 11.15
N ARG A 666 -0.75 23.49 10.90
CA ARG A 666 0.40 22.66 11.27
C ARG A 666 0.55 22.52 12.78
N ALA A 667 0.36 23.60 13.54
CA ALA A 667 0.39 23.57 14.99
C ALA A 667 -0.70 22.65 15.56
N VAL A 668 -1.93 22.74 15.05
CA VAL A 668 -3.07 21.90 15.47
C VAL A 668 -2.91 20.44 15.03
N ALA A 669 -2.32 20.19 13.86
CA ALA A 669 -2.01 18.84 13.36
C ALA A 669 -1.20 18.01 14.37
N GLY A 670 -0.35 18.68 15.17
CA GLY A 670 0.42 18.06 16.23
C GLY A 670 -0.42 17.34 17.29
N GLY A 671 -1.73 17.62 17.39
CA GLY A 671 -2.67 16.91 18.27
C GLY A 671 -2.75 15.40 18.00
N LEU A 672 -2.36 14.97 16.80
CA LEU A 672 -2.28 13.55 16.42
C LEU A 672 -1.07 12.84 17.06
N GLY A 673 -0.04 13.58 17.47
CA GLY A 673 1.17 13.01 18.06
C GLY A 673 2.02 12.19 17.08
N GLU A 674 1.92 12.51 15.79
CA GLU A 674 2.71 11.93 14.70
C GLU A 674 3.63 13.01 14.09
N VAL A 675 4.68 12.59 13.36
CA VAL A 675 5.53 13.54 12.63
C VAL A 675 4.70 14.33 11.61
N VAL A 676 4.89 15.64 11.56
CA VAL A 676 4.20 16.54 10.64
C VAL A 676 5.15 16.97 9.53
N LEU A 677 4.93 16.46 8.32
CA LEU A 677 5.57 16.89 7.08
C LEU A 677 4.73 17.96 6.38
N VAL A 678 5.39 18.75 5.53
CA VAL A 678 4.75 19.83 4.77
C VAL A 678 4.48 19.37 3.34
N GLY A 679 3.22 19.52 2.91
CA GLY A 679 2.78 19.29 1.54
C GLY A 679 2.67 20.59 0.75
N ALA A 680 3.12 20.56 -0.50
CA ALA A 680 2.96 21.59 -1.51
C ALA A 680 2.85 20.94 -2.91
N ALA A 681 2.59 21.73 -3.95
CA ALA A 681 2.72 21.32 -5.35
C ALA A 681 3.88 22.08 -6.02
N PRO A 682 4.89 21.40 -6.58
CA PRO A 682 5.15 19.96 -6.44
C PRO A 682 5.44 19.56 -4.98
N LEU A 683 5.40 18.25 -4.67
CA LEU A 683 5.74 17.78 -3.32
C LEU A 683 7.18 18.21 -3.00
N PRO A 684 7.44 18.87 -1.85
CA PRO A 684 8.78 19.32 -1.52
C PRO A 684 9.78 18.16 -1.47
N GLY A 685 10.98 18.35 -2.00
CA GLY A 685 12.02 17.31 -2.05
C GLY A 685 12.39 16.77 -0.66
N ALA A 686 12.44 17.64 0.35
CA ALA A 686 12.70 17.24 1.73
C ALA A 686 11.58 16.36 2.32
N THR A 687 10.32 16.65 1.97
CA THR A 687 9.17 15.82 2.36
C THR A 687 9.24 14.44 1.69
N ALA A 688 9.51 14.39 0.38
CA ALA A 688 9.67 13.13 -0.35
C ALA A 688 10.84 12.30 0.21
N ALA A 689 11.99 12.93 0.47
CA ALA A 689 13.16 12.26 1.03
C ALA A 689 12.89 11.69 2.44
N ALA A 690 12.18 12.42 3.29
CA ALA A 690 11.79 11.93 4.61
C ALA A 690 10.89 10.69 4.51
N LEU A 691 9.91 10.70 3.59
CA LEU A 691 9.01 9.56 3.34
C LEU A 691 9.78 8.33 2.83
N GLN A 692 10.72 8.54 1.90
CA GLN A 692 11.55 7.47 1.33
C GLN A 692 12.47 6.83 2.37
N ARG A 693 13.03 7.64 3.29
CA ARG A 693 13.96 7.17 4.34
C ARG A 693 13.25 6.56 5.55
N ALA A 694 11.93 6.67 5.64
CA ALA A 694 11.12 6.20 6.76
C ALA A 694 10.15 5.09 6.34
N PRO A 695 10.65 3.86 6.04
CA PRO A 695 9.80 2.75 5.58
C PRO A 695 8.76 2.30 6.62
N SER A 696 8.97 2.63 7.90
CA SER A 696 8.00 2.36 8.98
C SER A 696 6.68 3.12 8.82
N TRP A 697 6.65 4.25 8.09
CA TRP A 697 5.42 4.97 7.81
C TRP A 697 4.65 4.26 6.69
N THR A 698 3.68 3.44 7.08
CA THR A 698 2.79 2.70 6.17
C THR A 698 1.48 3.44 5.87
N ARG A 699 1.26 4.60 6.52
CA ARG A 699 0.09 5.45 6.33
C ARG A 699 0.48 6.93 6.25
N VAL A 700 -0.11 7.64 5.28
CA VAL A 700 0.00 9.11 5.19
C VAL A 700 -1.37 9.71 5.46
N ARG A 701 -1.45 10.62 6.44
CA ARG A 701 -2.67 11.36 6.77
C ARG A 701 -2.58 12.80 6.33
N ALA A 702 -3.44 13.22 5.39
CA ALA A 702 -3.61 14.64 5.11
C ALA A 702 -4.37 15.33 6.24
N VAL A 703 -3.88 16.49 6.69
CA VAL A 703 -4.56 17.36 7.65
C VAL A 703 -5.00 18.66 6.96
N GLY A 704 -6.30 18.84 6.81
CA GLY A 704 -6.91 19.93 6.06
C GLY A 704 -7.89 19.44 4.99
N THR A 705 -8.73 20.33 4.48
CA THR A 705 -9.64 20.08 3.35
C THR A 705 -8.88 19.74 2.07
N THR A 706 -9.58 19.30 1.03
CA THR A 706 -8.97 19.07 -0.30
C THR A 706 -8.50 20.35 -0.99
N GLN A 707 -8.99 21.51 -0.56
CA GLN A 707 -8.47 22.81 -1.01
C GLN A 707 -7.15 23.18 -0.31
N GLU A 708 -7.03 22.81 0.97
CA GLU A 708 -5.85 23.14 1.78
C GLU A 708 -4.70 22.13 1.56
N VAL A 709 -5.03 20.84 1.49
CA VAL A 709 -4.10 19.77 1.14
C VAL A 709 -4.73 18.98 -0.01
N PRO A 710 -4.48 19.38 -1.27
CA PRO A 710 -4.94 18.68 -2.47
C PRO A 710 -4.69 17.18 -2.44
N THR A 711 -5.64 16.41 -2.97
CA THR A 711 -5.51 14.94 -3.08
C THR A 711 -4.27 14.55 -3.88
N ALA A 712 -3.86 15.36 -4.86
CA ALA A 712 -2.62 15.16 -5.61
C ALA A 712 -1.36 15.17 -4.74
N TRP A 713 -1.29 16.03 -3.71
CA TRP A 713 -0.15 16.06 -2.79
C TRP A 713 -0.12 14.80 -1.92
N LEU A 714 -1.29 14.38 -1.44
CA LEU A 714 -1.44 13.15 -0.66
C LEU A 714 -1.16 11.90 -1.51
N TRP A 715 -1.39 11.94 -2.82
CA TRP A 715 -0.97 10.91 -3.75
C TRP A 715 0.54 10.91 -3.95
N ALA A 716 1.14 12.06 -4.25
CA ALA A 716 2.60 12.17 -4.39
C ALA A 716 3.34 11.72 -3.13
N ALA A 717 2.85 12.08 -1.94
CA ALA A 717 3.40 11.64 -0.66
C ALA A 717 3.19 10.14 -0.37
N ARG A 718 2.20 9.50 -1.00
CA ARG A 718 2.01 8.04 -0.91
C ARG A 718 2.96 7.28 -1.83
N GLU A 719 3.24 7.85 -2.99
CA GLU A 719 4.11 7.28 -4.02
C GLU A 719 5.61 7.45 -3.69
N SER A 720 5.94 8.49 -2.90
CA SER A 720 7.27 8.69 -2.28
C SER A 720 7.51 7.64 -1.20
#